data_AF-A0A662EE91-F1
#
_entry.id   AF-A0A662EE91-F1
#
_cell.length_a   1.000
_cell.length_b   1.000
_cell.length_c   1.000
_cell.angle_alpha   90.00
_cell.angle_beta   90.00
_cell.angle_gamma   90.00
#
_symmetry.space_group_name_H-M   'P 1'
#
loop_
_entity.id
_entity.type
_entity.pdbx_description
1 polymer ?
#
loop_
_entity_poly.entity_id
_entity_poly.type
_entity_poly.pdbx_seq_one_letter_code
_entity_poly.pdbx_strand_id
1 'polypeptide(L)'
;MTRRWFFRLFALVAPVLILVAVVEGGLRLAGVGHPSAFWVPSRVGGRVLAVDNPYFTWPIFGPRRARPATPFALENPKPEGVTRVFVLGGSAAQGDPDPSFSMARFLEVLLPAAWPDSDFEIVNTAITAVDSTVIRMVAADVVELEPDLLVVYAGNNEVVGPFGPAAGGRTGRMASAIRRGMLRFRLGQAVARLADNADLRRGKMEQWQGMEAFLGLELAPSDPVLGKVQERFAGNLSAILDLAEDAGVPVVLCTVGVNLADSPPFGSGGRTALSGAQPEARDRLIGEAMRAALTGETDRALRLLGEFGGISNPSADIEFVRGRILLAAGRQPEALMAFRLSRDLDTLRFRADSSINRIIREVFEQADDTSVVLADVEKAMEGAAVDGVPGRRFFYEHVHLTFEGTSVVAREIIRALAGGRSSVSFGDHSAQELPDDSVIAHRLALTGWSTVRLGSELLERMKRAPFTEQLGHEATVRAIEEDLRKRAPLVGPEGLIRGRKTLSQAVKDHPDDWFHAYNLALLLRQLGDNKGAIRQLRTVLGLRPTFSMARRELGRALLRTGRPEAAVTAFRRIVGLHPFSAEALTDLGVALVVAEQRGDAVGPLEKALKLEPENITALYHLALAQASADEAGRLLAIEHLQAVLALEPEHRDAAKVLRALEGQ
;
A
#
# COMPACT_ATOMS: atom_id res chain seq x y z
N MET A 1 -41.46 26.00 -19.92
CA MET A 1 -41.33 24.96 -20.96
C MET A 1 -42.69 24.29 -21.16
N THR A 2 -43.25 24.28 -22.37
CA THR A 2 -44.59 23.72 -22.61
C THR A 2 -44.57 22.18 -22.58
N ARG A 3 -45.64 21.56 -22.06
CA ARG A 3 -45.86 20.09 -21.97
C ARG A 3 -45.47 19.31 -23.25
N ARG A 4 -45.58 19.95 -24.42
CA ARG A 4 -45.23 19.39 -25.73
C ARG A 4 -43.71 19.24 -25.94
N TRP A 5 -42.89 20.17 -25.44
CA TRP A 5 -41.43 20.06 -25.51
C TRP A 5 -40.90 18.99 -24.55
N PHE A 6 -41.51 18.87 -23.37
CA PHE A 6 -41.22 17.77 -22.46
C PHE A 6 -41.53 16.41 -23.10
N PHE A 7 -42.72 16.26 -23.70
CA PHE A 7 -43.10 15.02 -24.39
C PHE A 7 -42.18 14.69 -25.57
N ARG A 8 -41.78 15.68 -26.39
CA ARG A 8 -40.83 15.47 -27.50
C ARG A 8 -39.45 15.05 -27.01
N LEU A 9 -38.94 15.70 -25.96
CA LEU A 9 -37.67 15.33 -25.35
C LEU A 9 -37.76 13.92 -24.74
N PHE A 10 -38.86 13.59 -24.07
CA PHE A 10 -39.11 12.27 -23.53
C PHE A 10 -39.18 11.20 -24.63
N ALA A 11 -39.93 11.44 -25.72
CA ALA A 11 -40.04 10.51 -26.84
C ALA A 11 -38.71 10.29 -27.58
N LEU A 12 -37.81 11.27 -27.57
CA LEU A 12 -36.46 11.14 -28.13
C LEU A 12 -35.51 10.37 -27.20
N VAL A 13 -35.56 10.67 -25.90
CA VAL A 13 -34.59 10.16 -24.91
C VAL A 13 -34.99 8.78 -24.36
N ALA A 14 -36.29 8.54 -24.14
CA ALA A 14 -36.78 7.31 -23.52
C ALA A 14 -36.42 6.04 -24.30
N PRO A 15 -36.55 5.95 -25.63
CA PRO A 15 -36.14 4.75 -26.37
C PRO A 15 -34.65 4.44 -26.23
N VAL A 16 -33.80 5.47 -26.20
CA VAL A 16 -32.35 5.32 -26.01
C VAL A 16 -32.05 4.82 -24.60
N LEU A 17 -32.67 5.40 -23.57
CA LEU A 17 -32.50 4.94 -22.19
C LEU A 17 -33.00 3.51 -21.99
N ILE A 18 -34.13 3.14 -22.60
CA ILE A 18 -34.66 1.77 -22.57
C ILE A 18 -33.67 0.82 -23.24
N LEU A 19 -33.15 1.17 -24.42
CA LEU A 19 -32.15 0.34 -25.11
C LEU A 19 -30.89 0.16 -24.26
N VAL A 20 -30.36 1.23 -23.67
CA VAL A 20 -29.20 1.17 -22.77
C VAL A 20 -29.51 0.28 -21.56
N ALA A 21 -30.69 0.40 -20.95
CA ALA A 21 -31.11 -0.43 -19.83
C ALA A 21 -31.23 -1.91 -20.20
N VAL A 22 -31.78 -2.22 -21.39
CA VAL A 22 -31.87 -3.59 -21.91
C VAL A 22 -30.49 -4.18 -22.17
N VAL A 23 -29.59 -3.42 -22.79
CA VAL A 23 -28.19 -3.85 -23.02
C VAL A 23 -27.45 -4.06 -21.71
N GLU A 24 -27.55 -3.12 -20.77
CA GLU A 24 -26.96 -3.23 -19.43
C GLU A 24 -27.50 -4.46 -18.68
N GLY A 25 -28.81 -4.71 -18.75
CA GLY A 25 -29.46 -5.89 -18.19
C GLY A 25 -28.96 -7.20 -18.81
N GLY A 26 -28.87 -7.24 -20.14
CA GLY A 26 -28.33 -8.39 -20.87
C GLY A 26 -26.87 -8.68 -20.52
N LEU A 27 -26.03 -7.64 -20.40
CA LEU A 27 -24.63 -7.78 -19.99
C LEU A 27 -24.49 -8.29 -18.54
N ARG A 28 -25.35 -7.83 -17.62
CA ARG A 28 -25.38 -8.34 -16.24
C ARG A 28 -25.77 -9.81 -16.18
N LEU A 29 -26.79 -10.23 -16.93
CA LEU A 29 -27.19 -11.63 -17.03
C LEU A 29 -26.10 -12.52 -17.64
N ALA A 30 -25.34 -11.98 -18.59
CA ALA A 30 -24.17 -12.64 -19.19
C ALA A 30 -22.92 -12.63 -18.28
N GLY A 31 -23.00 -12.06 -17.07
CA GLY A 31 -21.88 -11.99 -16.13
C GLY A 31 -20.74 -11.05 -16.59
N VAL A 32 -21.03 -10.09 -17.49
CA VAL A 32 -20.03 -9.17 -18.00
C VAL A 32 -19.71 -8.09 -16.97
N GLY A 33 -18.42 -7.83 -16.79
CA GLY A 33 -17.90 -6.76 -15.93
C GLY A 33 -17.74 -7.15 -14.47
N HIS A 34 -17.51 -6.17 -13.60
CA HIS A 34 -17.30 -6.34 -12.17
C HIS A 34 -18.13 -5.33 -11.35
N PRO A 35 -18.44 -5.65 -10.07
CA PRO A 35 -19.00 -4.68 -9.13
C PRO A 35 -18.05 -3.50 -8.88
N SER A 36 -18.60 -2.36 -8.48
CA SER A 36 -17.86 -1.13 -8.19
C SER A 36 -17.84 -0.74 -6.71
N ALA A 37 -18.67 -1.37 -5.88
CA ALA A 37 -18.66 -1.17 -4.43
C ALA A 37 -17.38 -1.74 -3.81
N PHE A 38 -17.00 -1.23 -2.64
CA PHE A 38 -15.81 -1.64 -1.89
C PHE A 38 -15.88 -3.09 -1.44
N TRP A 39 -17.08 -3.56 -1.10
CA TRP A 39 -17.35 -4.94 -0.71
C TRP A 39 -18.41 -5.57 -1.62
N VAL A 40 -18.44 -6.90 -1.64
CA VAL A 40 -19.43 -7.69 -2.39
C VAL A 40 -19.97 -8.83 -1.52
N PRO A 41 -21.25 -9.22 -1.69
CA PRO A 41 -21.80 -10.37 -0.99
C PRO A 41 -21.17 -11.67 -1.50
N SER A 42 -20.91 -12.59 -0.58
CA SER A 42 -20.37 -13.92 -0.82
C SER A 42 -21.10 -14.94 0.06
N ARG A 43 -21.01 -16.22 -0.31
CA ARG A 43 -21.55 -17.33 0.49
C ARG A 43 -20.48 -18.38 0.71
N VAL A 44 -20.17 -18.66 1.96
CA VAL A 44 -19.19 -19.69 2.35
C VAL A 44 -19.80 -20.52 3.47
N GLY A 45 -19.91 -21.84 3.26
CA GLY A 45 -20.45 -22.74 4.28
C GLY A 45 -21.87 -22.43 4.75
N GLY A 46 -22.71 -21.82 3.90
CA GLY A 46 -24.08 -21.42 4.24
C GLY A 46 -24.22 -20.04 4.88
N ARG A 47 -23.12 -19.42 5.33
CA ARG A 47 -23.09 -18.04 5.87
C ARG A 47 -23.08 -17.02 4.73
N VAL A 48 -23.80 -15.91 4.92
CA VAL A 48 -23.77 -14.75 4.04
C VAL A 48 -22.68 -13.81 4.54
N LEU A 49 -21.69 -13.55 3.69
CA LEU A 49 -20.52 -12.76 4.05
C LEU A 49 -20.42 -11.51 3.18
N ALA A 50 -19.96 -10.41 3.74
CA ALA A 50 -19.38 -9.30 2.98
C ALA A 50 -17.87 -9.54 2.83
N VAL A 51 -17.37 -9.56 1.59
CA VAL A 51 -15.94 -9.74 1.29
C VAL A 51 -15.40 -8.56 0.50
N ASP A 52 -14.10 -8.32 0.58
CA ASP A 52 -13.43 -7.29 -0.22
C ASP A 52 -13.66 -7.47 -1.72
N ASN A 53 -13.85 -6.35 -2.43
CA ASN A 53 -13.94 -6.34 -3.88
C ASN A 53 -12.56 -6.05 -4.51
N PRO A 54 -11.89 -7.04 -5.16
CA PRO A 54 -10.59 -6.82 -5.79
C PRO A 54 -10.63 -5.84 -6.98
N TYR A 55 -11.83 -5.50 -7.47
CA TYR A 55 -12.05 -4.58 -8.58
C TYR A 55 -12.36 -3.14 -8.15
N PHE A 56 -12.51 -2.86 -6.85
CA PHE A 56 -12.93 -1.55 -6.34
C PHE A 56 -12.06 -0.41 -6.88
N THR A 57 -10.74 -0.60 -6.92
CA THR A 57 -9.80 0.45 -7.32
C THR A 57 -9.51 0.48 -8.83
N TRP A 58 -10.13 -0.38 -9.63
CA TRP A 58 -9.94 -0.41 -11.08
C TRP A 58 -10.36 0.87 -11.78
N PRO A 59 -11.51 1.50 -11.45
CA PRO A 59 -11.88 2.77 -12.05
C PRO A 59 -10.90 3.90 -11.71
N ILE A 60 -10.17 3.76 -10.60
CA ILE A 60 -9.24 4.76 -10.07
C ILE A 60 -7.87 4.62 -10.76
N PHE A 61 -7.24 3.45 -10.64
CA PHE A 61 -5.87 3.24 -11.12
C PHE A 61 -5.77 2.61 -12.52
N GLY A 62 -6.85 1.97 -12.98
CA GLY A 62 -6.82 1.02 -14.10
C GLY A 62 -6.37 -0.38 -13.66
N PRO A 63 -6.68 -1.42 -14.44
CA PRO A 63 -6.53 -2.82 -14.01
C PRO A 63 -5.06 -3.28 -13.82
N ARG A 64 -4.08 -2.60 -14.43
CA ARG A 64 -2.64 -2.87 -14.23
C ARG A 64 -2.09 -2.33 -12.91
N ARG A 65 -2.65 -1.23 -12.42
CA ARG A 65 -2.13 -0.45 -11.29
C ARG A 65 -3.02 -0.55 -10.07
N ALA A 66 -4.16 -1.23 -10.19
CA ALA A 66 -5.09 -1.46 -9.10
C ALA A 66 -4.36 -2.03 -7.88
N ARG A 67 -4.77 -1.55 -6.72
CA ARG A 67 -4.31 -2.02 -5.42
C ARG A 67 -5.54 -2.54 -4.68
N PRO A 68 -5.56 -3.82 -4.27
CA PRO A 68 -6.63 -4.30 -3.42
C PRO A 68 -6.43 -3.77 -1.99
N ALA A 69 -7.53 -3.67 -1.24
CA ALA A 69 -7.46 -3.51 0.21
C ALA A 69 -6.91 -4.79 0.87
N THR A 70 -6.64 -4.72 2.16
CA THR A 70 -6.40 -5.93 2.97
C THR A 70 -7.64 -6.83 2.90
N PRO A 71 -7.49 -8.14 2.63
CA PRO A 71 -8.64 -9.02 2.43
C PRO A 71 -9.43 -9.20 3.73
N PHE A 72 -10.75 -9.15 3.61
CA PHE A 72 -11.66 -9.36 4.73
C PHE A 72 -12.85 -10.23 4.33
N ALA A 73 -13.48 -10.85 5.33
CA ALA A 73 -14.70 -11.61 5.18
C ALA A 73 -15.48 -11.49 6.50
N LEU A 74 -16.59 -10.75 6.48
CA LEU A 74 -17.40 -10.42 7.65
C LEU A 74 -18.78 -11.04 7.49
N GLU A 75 -19.42 -11.45 8.60
CA GLU A 75 -20.84 -11.82 8.55
C GLU A 75 -21.70 -10.58 8.25
N ASN A 76 -22.65 -10.75 7.33
CA ASN A 76 -23.59 -9.70 6.95
C ASN A 76 -25.00 -10.32 6.82
N PRO A 77 -25.96 -10.01 7.73
CA PRO A 77 -25.93 -8.92 8.73
C PRO A 77 -24.92 -9.16 9.87
N LYS A 78 -24.57 -8.08 10.59
CA LYS A 78 -23.64 -8.13 11.73
C LYS A 78 -24.20 -9.04 12.83
N PRO A 79 -23.39 -9.94 13.43
CA PRO A 79 -23.85 -10.75 14.56
C PRO A 79 -24.16 -9.88 15.79
N GLU A 80 -25.14 -10.31 16.60
CA GLU A 80 -25.49 -9.62 17.85
C GLU A 80 -24.34 -9.69 18.86
N GLY A 81 -24.07 -8.59 19.55
CA GLY A 81 -23.00 -8.48 20.55
C GLY A 81 -21.58 -8.24 20.00
N VAL A 82 -21.41 -8.20 18.67
CA VAL A 82 -20.12 -7.89 18.03
C VAL A 82 -19.95 -6.39 17.85
N THR A 83 -18.84 -5.87 18.37
CA THR A 83 -18.36 -4.50 18.17
C THR A 83 -17.41 -4.44 16.96
N ARG A 84 -17.89 -3.91 15.84
CA ARG A 84 -17.17 -3.87 14.57
C ARG A 84 -16.43 -2.54 14.38
N VAL A 85 -15.11 -2.61 14.24
CA VAL A 85 -14.24 -1.45 14.09
C VAL A 85 -13.57 -1.45 12.71
N PHE A 86 -13.70 -0.36 11.96
CA PHE A 86 -13.03 -0.22 10.67
C PHE A 86 -11.88 0.78 10.73
N VAL A 87 -10.71 0.37 10.26
CA VAL A 87 -9.56 1.25 10.04
C VAL A 87 -9.53 1.69 8.59
N LEU A 88 -9.67 3.00 8.38
CA LEU A 88 -9.65 3.73 7.12
C LEU A 88 -8.31 4.45 6.93
N GLY A 89 -7.70 4.35 5.76
CA GLY A 89 -6.46 5.09 5.50
C GLY A 89 -5.69 4.69 4.25
N GLY A 90 -4.47 5.23 4.15
CA GLY A 90 -3.51 4.94 3.10
C GLY A 90 -2.56 3.76 3.42
N SER A 91 -1.41 3.73 2.77
CA SER A 91 -0.39 2.67 2.95
C SER A 91 0.09 2.50 4.40
N ALA A 92 0.30 3.60 5.15
CA ALA A 92 0.69 3.54 6.55
C ALA A 92 -0.39 2.88 7.43
N ALA A 93 -1.67 3.18 7.19
CA ALA A 93 -2.80 2.55 7.91
C ALA A 93 -2.98 1.08 7.51
N GLN A 94 -2.71 0.74 6.25
CA GLN A 94 -2.69 -0.65 5.78
C GLN A 94 -1.61 -1.47 6.48
N GLY A 95 -0.58 -0.82 7.02
CA GLY A 95 0.60 -1.44 7.62
C GLY A 95 1.65 -1.82 6.58
N ASP A 96 1.69 -1.16 5.43
CA ASP A 96 2.79 -1.33 4.48
C ASP A 96 4.13 -1.05 5.19
N PRO A 97 5.16 -1.87 4.97
CA PRO A 97 5.21 -3.03 4.04
C PRO A 97 4.69 -4.39 4.58
N ASP A 98 4.41 -4.54 5.88
CA ASP A 98 3.90 -5.80 6.44
C ASP A 98 2.59 -5.62 7.23
N PRO A 99 1.42 -5.85 6.58
CA PRO A 99 0.11 -5.69 7.21
C PRO A 99 -0.12 -6.58 8.45
N SER A 100 0.72 -7.60 8.68
CA SER A 100 0.71 -8.44 9.89
C SER A 100 0.94 -7.64 11.17
N PHE A 101 1.54 -6.44 11.04
CA PHE A 101 1.85 -5.52 12.15
C PHE A 101 1.23 -4.13 11.92
N SER A 102 0.10 -4.06 11.21
CA SER A 102 -0.66 -2.81 11.00
C SER A 102 -1.35 -2.31 12.29
N MET A 103 -1.79 -1.05 12.33
CA MET A 103 -2.51 -0.52 13.50
C MET A 103 -3.79 -1.30 13.81
N ALA A 104 -4.49 -1.83 12.79
CA ALA A 104 -5.64 -2.70 12.99
C ALA A 104 -5.26 -3.95 13.80
N ARG A 105 -4.08 -4.55 13.53
CA ARG A 105 -3.56 -5.71 14.25
C ARG A 105 -3.23 -5.38 15.70
N PHE A 106 -2.71 -4.19 15.96
CA PHE A 106 -2.50 -3.73 17.34
C PHE A 106 -3.83 -3.51 18.06
N LEU A 107 -4.83 -2.94 17.38
CA LEU A 107 -6.17 -2.76 17.96
C LEU A 107 -6.87 -4.09 18.27
N GLU A 108 -6.63 -5.16 17.49
CA GLU A 108 -7.11 -6.52 17.83
C GLU A 108 -6.55 -7.05 19.16
N VAL A 109 -5.42 -6.52 19.63
CA VAL A 109 -4.85 -6.87 20.95
C VAL A 109 -5.29 -5.88 22.01
N LEU A 110 -5.28 -4.59 21.69
CA LEU A 110 -5.47 -3.52 22.66
C LEU A 110 -6.94 -3.24 22.99
N LEU A 111 -7.86 -3.34 22.03
CA LEU A 111 -9.29 -3.12 22.29
C LEU A 111 -9.86 -4.17 23.26
N PRO A 112 -9.67 -5.50 23.04
CA PRO A 112 -10.13 -6.49 24.01
C PRO A 112 -9.42 -6.37 25.37
N ALA A 113 -8.17 -5.90 25.42
CA ALA A 113 -7.48 -5.68 26.68
C ALA A 113 -8.05 -4.47 27.44
N ALA A 114 -8.40 -3.39 26.73
CA ALA A 114 -9.01 -2.21 27.34
C ALA A 114 -10.46 -2.45 27.76
N TRP A 115 -11.23 -3.21 26.97
CA TRP A 115 -12.66 -3.47 27.19
C TRP A 115 -12.98 -4.97 27.01
N PRO A 116 -12.64 -5.82 28.00
CA PRO A 116 -12.73 -7.28 27.86
C PRO A 116 -14.15 -7.85 27.73
N ASP A 117 -15.17 -7.07 28.11
CA ASP A 117 -16.58 -7.48 28.00
C ASP A 117 -17.18 -7.28 26.60
N SER A 118 -16.43 -6.68 25.68
CA SER A 118 -16.84 -6.45 24.30
C SER A 118 -16.16 -7.43 23.34
N ASP A 119 -16.93 -8.02 22.43
CA ASP A 119 -16.40 -8.88 21.37
C ASP A 119 -16.05 -8.04 20.14
N PHE A 120 -14.77 -7.83 19.88
CA PHE A 120 -14.32 -6.92 18.83
C PHE A 120 -14.02 -7.63 17.49
N GLU A 121 -14.59 -7.11 16.40
CA GLU A 121 -14.23 -7.46 15.03
C GLU A 121 -13.53 -6.26 14.36
N ILE A 122 -12.20 -6.31 14.24
CA ILE A 122 -11.40 -5.21 13.66
C ILE A 122 -11.10 -5.50 12.20
N VAL A 123 -11.38 -4.52 11.33
CA VAL A 123 -11.26 -4.66 9.87
C VAL A 123 -10.37 -3.57 9.31
N ASN A 124 -9.23 -3.95 8.75
CA ASN A 124 -8.38 -3.02 8.00
C ASN A 124 -8.89 -2.87 6.57
N THR A 125 -9.33 -1.67 6.20
CA THR A 125 -9.83 -1.35 4.85
C THR A 125 -8.94 -0.37 4.10
N ALA A 126 -7.80 -0.04 4.69
CA ALA A 126 -6.84 0.87 4.09
C ALA A 126 -6.23 0.30 2.80
N ILE A 127 -5.89 1.20 1.88
CA ILE A 127 -5.39 0.88 0.54
C ILE A 127 -4.09 1.66 0.30
N THR A 128 -3.07 1.01 -0.25
CA THR A 128 -1.84 1.68 -0.66
C THR A 128 -2.06 2.74 -1.74
N ALA A 129 -1.27 3.81 -1.69
CA ALA A 129 -1.20 4.88 -2.69
C ALA A 129 -2.51 5.66 -2.94
N VAL A 130 -3.44 5.68 -1.98
CA VAL A 130 -4.68 6.46 -2.08
C VAL A 130 -4.64 7.74 -1.26
N ASP A 131 -5.41 8.74 -1.69
CA ASP A 131 -5.72 9.98 -0.96
C ASP A 131 -7.11 9.92 -0.29
N SER A 132 -7.43 10.94 0.50
CA SER A 132 -8.69 11.10 1.23
C SER A 132 -9.95 10.96 0.38
N THR A 133 -9.88 11.21 -0.94
CA THR A 133 -11.03 11.06 -1.83
C THR A 133 -11.44 9.59 -1.94
N VAL A 134 -10.45 8.69 -2.04
CA VAL A 134 -10.72 7.25 -2.07
C VAL A 134 -11.12 6.76 -0.70
N ILE A 135 -10.50 7.28 0.37
CA ILE A 135 -10.84 6.91 1.75
C ILE A 135 -12.30 7.25 2.05
N ARG A 136 -12.78 8.41 1.59
CA ARG A 136 -14.22 8.77 1.66
C ARG A 136 -15.11 7.83 0.86
N MET A 137 -14.66 7.35 -0.30
CA MET A 137 -15.41 6.34 -1.06
C MET A 137 -15.49 5.01 -0.32
N VAL A 138 -14.42 4.61 0.38
CA VAL A 138 -14.44 3.42 1.25
C VAL A 138 -15.39 3.64 2.42
N ALA A 139 -15.32 4.79 3.10
CA ALA A 139 -16.21 5.17 4.21
C ALA A 139 -17.69 5.02 3.83
N ALA A 140 -18.08 5.54 2.66
CA ALA A 140 -19.45 5.48 2.15
C ALA A 140 -19.98 4.05 1.95
N ASP A 141 -19.11 3.09 1.65
CA ASP A 141 -19.52 1.70 1.46
C ASP A 141 -19.43 0.87 2.75
N VAL A 142 -18.50 1.21 3.68
CA VAL A 142 -18.34 0.44 4.93
C VAL A 142 -19.38 0.79 6.00
N VAL A 143 -20.00 1.98 5.95
CA VAL A 143 -21.14 2.30 6.85
C VAL A 143 -22.32 1.37 6.63
N GLU A 144 -22.47 0.77 5.44
CA GLU A 144 -23.47 -0.26 5.16
C GLU A 144 -23.18 -1.60 5.87
N LEU A 145 -21.99 -1.77 6.45
CA LEU A 145 -21.58 -2.97 7.19
C LEU A 145 -21.75 -2.82 8.71
N GLU A 146 -22.60 -1.89 9.14
CA GLU A 146 -22.99 -1.68 10.54
C GLU A 146 -21.79 -1.50 11.50
N PRO A 147 -20.84 -0.61 11.20
CA PRO A 147 -19.70 -0.35 12.07
C PRO A 147 -20.14 0.25 13.42
N ASP A 148 -19.42 -0.05 14.48
CA ASP A 148 -19.55 0.61 15.80
C ASP A 148 -18.45 1.64 16.03
N LEU A 149 -17.40 1.62 15.22
CA LEU A 149 -16.35 2.64 15.23
C LEU A 149 -15.64 2.75 13.87
N LEU A 150 -15.39 3.97 13.41
CA LEU A 150 -14.45 4.25 12.33
C LEU A 150 -13.17 4.88 12.89
N VAL A 151 -12.01 4.42 12.43
CA VAL A 151 -10.69 5.01 12.74
C VAL A 151 -10.10 5.53 11.44
N VAL A 152 -9.82 6.84 11.36
CA VAL A 152 -9.33 7.50 10.15
C VAL A 152 -7.87 7.93 10.34
N TYR A 153 -6.96 7.32 9.57
CA TYR A 153 -5.54 7.69 9.50
C TYR A 153 -5.17 8.05 8.05
N ALA A 154 -5.28 9.34 7.70
CA ALA A 154 -5.21 9.83 6.31
C ALA A 154 -4.42 11.14 6.20
N GLY A 155 -3.63 11.29 5.13
CA GLY A 155 -2.96 12.58 4.85
C GLY A 155 -1.68 12.53 4.00
N ASN A 156 -0.94 11.42 4.01
CA ASN A 156 0.38 11.36 3.35
C ASN A 156 0.35 11.53 1.82
N ASN A 157 -0.74 11.10 1.17
CA ASN A 157 -0.84 11.06 -0.29
C ASN A 157 -1.73 12.17 -0.87
N GLU A 158 -2.07 13.24 -0.14
CA GLU A 158 -3.02 14.23 -0.66
C GLU A 158 -2.51 14.95 -1.92
N VAL A 159 -1.19 15.04 -2.09
CA VAL A 159 -0.53 15.60 -3.27
C VAL A 159 -0.25 14.53 -4.34
N VAL A 160 0.33 13.39 -3.95
CA VAL A 160 0.76 12.34 -4.91
C VAL A 160 -0.31 11.28 -5.21
N GLY A 161 -1.47 11.36 -4.56
CA GLY A 161 -2.57 10.43 -4.72
C GLY A 161 -3.28 10.53 -6.08
N PRO A 162 -4.17 9.57 -6.39
CA PRO A 162 -4.85 9.48 -7.68
C PRO A 162 -5.73 10.68 -8.02
N PHE A 163 -6.11 11.51 -7.05
CA PHE A 163 -6.84 12.75 -7.26
C PHE A 163 -5.97 13.99 -7.02
N GLY A 164 -4.69 13.83 -6.65
CA GLY A 164 -3.72 14.89 -6.45
C GLY A 164 -3.39 15.68 -7.73
N PRO A 165 -2.55 16.74 -7.63
CA PRO A 165 -2.13 17.54 -8.78
C PRO A 165 -1.50 16.71 -9.93
N ALA A 166 -0.91 15.57 -9.60
CA ALA A 166 -0.36 14.59 -10.55
C ALA A 166 -1.40 14.01 -11.52
N ALA A 167 -2.70 14.05 -11.19
CA ALA A 167 -3.79 13.44 -11.96
C ALA A 167 -4.12 14.17 -13.28
N GLY A 168 -3.28 15.12 -13.68
CA GLY A 168 -3.41 15.93 -14.88
C GLY A 168 -4.21 17.22 -14.69
N GLY A 169 -4.10 18.12 -15.67
CA GLY A 169 -4.86 19.38 -15.72
C GLY A 169 -6.38 19.18 -15.71
N ARG A 170 -7.15 20.27 -15.79
CA ARG A 170 -8.63 20.24 -15.72
C ARG A 170 -9.26 19.26 -16.72
N THR A 171 -8.70 19.16 -17.93
CA THR A 171 -9.13 18.25 -19.00
C THR A 171 -8.89 16.78 -18.64
N GLY A 172 -7.70 16.44 -18.12
CA GLY A 172 -7.37 15.09 -17.66
C GLY A 172 -8.26 14.63 -16.50
N ARG A 173 -8.51 15.51 -15.53
CA ARG A 173 -9.42 15.23 -14.40
C ARG A 173 -10.86 15.00 -14.85
N MET A 174 -11.36 15.78 -15.80
CA MET A 174 -12.71 15.59 -16.35
C MET A 174 -12.83 14.27 -17.13
N ALA A 175 -11.86 13.94 -17.97
CA ALA A 175 -11.83 12.66 -18.67
C ALA A 175 -11.77 11.47 -17.70
N SER A 176 -10.97 11.59 -16.64
CA SER A 176 -10.87 10.59 -15.57
C SER A 176 -12.19 10.42 -14.81
N ALA A 177 -12.90 11.52 -14.51
CA ALA A 177 -14.23 11.47 -13.89
C ALA A 177 -15.28 10.82 -14.79
N ILE A 178 -15.31 11.16 -16.09
CA ILE A 178 -16.20 10.54 -17.07
C ILE A 178 -15.91 9.04 -17.15
N ARG A 179 -14.63 8.65 -17.28
CA ARG A 179 -14.23 7.24 -17.30
C ARG A 179 -14.70 6.50 -16.05
N ARG A 180 -14.49 7.04 -14.85
CA ARG A 180 -14.99 6.45 -13.60
C ARG A 180 -16.51 6.27 -13.60
N GLY A 181 -17.25 7.29 -14.06
CA GLY A 181 -18.71 7.23 -14.18
C GLY A 181 -19.15 6.14 -15.16
N MET A 182 -18.52 6.04 -16.32
CA MET A 182 -18.78 4.99 -17.32
C MET A 182 -18.50 3.59 -16.75
N LEU A 183 -17.41 3.44 -15.99
CA LEU A 183 -17.01 2.16 -15.39
C LEU A 183 -17.94 1.67 -14.26
N ARG A 184 -18.97 2.44 -13.88
CA ARG A 184 -20.07 1.94 -13.02
C ARG A 184 -21.06 1.04 -13.78
N PHE A 185 -21.09 1.13 -15.10
CA PHE A 185 -22.01 0.37 -15.97
C PHE A 185 -21.27 -0.77 -16.68
N ARG A 186 -21.92 -1.92 -16.86
CA ARG A 186 -21.34 -3.08 -17.55
C ARG A 186 -21.03 -2.77 -19.00
N LEU A 187 -21.85 -1.97 -19.67
CA LEU A 187 -21.54 -1.51 -21.03
C LEU A 187 -20.24 -0.70 -21.07
N GLY A 188 -20.06 0.24 -20.14
CA GLY A 188 -18.84 1.05 -20.06
C GLY A 188 -17.60 0.20 -19.77
N GLN A 189 -17.73 -0.80 -18.89
CA GLN A 189 -16.65 -1.76 -18.60
C GLN A 189 -16.31 -2.65 -19.81
N ALA A 190 -17.30 -3.10 -20.59
CA ALA A 190 -17.08 -3.87 -21.81
C ALA A 190 -16.31 -3.06 -22.87
N VAL A 191 -16.69 -1.80 -23.07
CA VAL A 191 -15.99 -0.87 -23.97
C VAL A 191 -14.55 -0.62 -23.49
N ALA A 192 -14.36 -0.36 -22.20
CA ALA A 192 -13.02 -0.15 -21.63
C ALA A 192 -12.13 -1.38 -21.81
N ARG A 193 -12.66 -2.59 -21.62
CA ARG A 193 -11.90 -3.84 -21.82
C ARG A 193 -11.45 -4.03 -23.27
N LEU A 194 -12.27 -3.64 -24.25
CA LEU A 194 -11.90 -3.69 -25.66
C LEU A 194 -10.77 -2.70 -25.97
N ALA A 195 -10.85 -1.48 -25.41
CA ALA A 195 -9.79 -0.47 -25.54
C ALA A 195 -8.48 -0.94 -24.89
N ASP A 196 -8.54 -1.45 -23.67
CA ASP A 196 -7.39 -1.98 -22.93
C ASP A 196 -6.70 -3.13 -23.71
N ASN A 197 -7.47 -4.03 -24.30
CA ASN A 197 -6.92 -5.10 -25.14
C ASN A 197 -6.30 -4.57 -26.43
N ALA A 198 -6.85 -3.51 -27.03
CA ALA A 198 -6.30 -2.89 -28.22
C ALA A 198 -4.98 -2.16 -27.91
N ASP A 199 -4.89 -1.47 -26.78
CA ASP A 199 -3.67 -0.77 -26.34
C ASP A 199 -2.56 -1.76 -26.00
N LEU A 200 -2.90 -2.90 -25.39
CA LEU A 200 -1.95 -4.00 -25.16
C LEU A 200 -1.39 -4.53 -26.49
N ARG A 201 -2.23 -4.70 -27.52
CA ARG A 201 -1.77 -5.13 -28.86
C ARG A 201 -0.86 -4.11 -29.54
N ARG A 202 -0.99 -2.83 -29.20
CA ARG A 202 -0.18 -1.73 -29.75
C ARG A 202 1.10 -1.45 -28.93
N GLY A 203 1.35 -2.19 -27.85
CA GLY A 203 2.49 -1.93 -26.95
C GLY A 203 2.40 -0.60 -26.19
N LYS A 204 1.20 0.00 -26.08
CA LYS A 204 0.99 1.34 -25.49
C LYS A 204 0.62 1.32 -24.01
N MET A 205 0.58 0.16 -23.38
CA MET A 205 0.21 0.10 -21.97
C MET A 205 1.44 0.36 -21.09
N GLU A 206 1.44 1.51 -20.43
CA GLU A 206 2.49 1.92 -19.48
C GLU A 206 2.48 1.06 -18.20
N GLN A 207 3.67 0.82 -17.65
CA GLN A 207 3.88 0.19 -16.35
C GLN A 207 3.94 1.28 -15.27
N TRP A 208 3.39 1.01 -14.08
CA TRP A 208 3.52 1.96 -12.98
C TRP A 208 4.94 1.94 -12.43
N GLN A 209 5.60 3.09 -12.52
CA GLN A 209 6.97 3.31 -12.05
C GLN A 209 6.99 3.77 -10.59
N GLY A 210 6.23 3.15 -9.69
CA GLY A 210 6.40 3.45 -8.26
C GLY A 210 6.17 4.91 -7.87
N MET A 211 7.00 5.37 -6.94
CA MET A 211 7.11 6.79 -6.56
C MET A 211 7.92 7.58 -7.60
N GLU A 212 8.69 6.89 -8.44
CA GLU A 212 9.51 7.46 -9.52
C GLU A 212 8.65 8.21 -10.55
N ALA A 213 7.40 7.80 -10.72
CA ALA A 213 6.41 8.50 -11.55
C ALA A 213 6.15 9.96 -11.14
N PHE A 214 6.52 10.35 -9.91
CA PHE A 214 6.29 11.69 -9.37
C PHE A 214 7.55 12.56 -9.33
N LEU A 215 8.70 12.07 -9.78
CA LEU A 215 9.96 12.85 -9.77
C LEU A 215 9.85 14.18 -10.54
N GLY A 216 8.94 14.26 -11.53
CA GLY A 216 8.67 15.50 -12.28
C GLY A 216 7.62 16.43 -11.64
N LEU A 217 7.05 16.09 -10.48
CA LEU A 217 5.99 16.86 -9.80
C LEU A 217 6.55 17.59 -8.57
N GLU A 218 7.53 18.46 -8.79
CA GLU A 218 7.99 19.37 -7.74
C GLU A 218 7.00 20.52 -7.55
N LEU A 219 6.48 20.69 -6.34
CA LEU A 219 5.56 21.77 -5.98
C LEU A 219 6.19 22.66 -4.90
N ALA A 220 6.46 23.91 -5.27
CA ALA A 220 6.92 24.91 -4.32
C ALA A 220 5.92 25.10 -3.17
N PRO A 221 6.36 25.44 -1.96
CA PRO A 221 5.46 25.68 -0.82
C PRO A 221 4.42 26.78 -1.06
N SER A 222 4.72 27.73 -1.94
CA SER A 222 3.83 28.82 -2.35
C SER A 222 2.90 28.46 -3.51
N ASP A 223 2.95 27.23 -4.03
CA ASP A 223 2.15 26.83 -5.18
C ASP A 223 0.64 26.87 -4.82
N PRO A 224 -0.19 27.63 -5.56
CA PRO A 224 -1.61 27.77 -5.26
C PRO A 224 -2.40 26.45 -5.39
N VAL A 225 -1.85 25.41 -6.03
CA VAL A 225 -2.48 24.11 -6.09
C VAL A 225 -2.58 23.45 -4.71
N LEU A 226 -1.67 23.78 -3.78
CA LEU A 226 -1.67 23.22 -2.43
C LEU A 226 -2.89 23.67 -1.63
N GLY A 227 -3.35 24.90 -1.81
CA GLY A 227 -4.61 25.37 -1.19
C GLY A 227 -5.82 24.52 -1.61
N LYS A 228 -5.89 24.11 -2.89
CA LYS A 228 -6.95 23.20 -3.37
C LYS A 228 -6.83 21.79 -2.83
N VAL A 229 -5.60 21.32 -2.59
CA VAL A 229 -5.36 20.03 -1.94
C VAL A 229 -5.88 20.07 -0.50
N GLN A 230 -5.56 21.15 0.23
CA GLN A 230 -6.01 21.39 1.61
C GLN A 230 -7.54 21.49 1.71
N GLU A 231 -8.18 22.32 0.86
CA GLU A 231 -9.64 22.46 0.80
C GLU A 231 -10.34 21.11 0.54
N ARG A 232 -9.82 20.32 -0.41
CA ARG A 232 -10.37 19.00 -0.71
C ARG A 232 -10.17 18.03 0.45
N PHE A 233 -9.00 18.02 1.07
CA PHE A 233 -8.71 17.16 2.21
C PHE A 233 -9.68 17.45 3.37
N ALA A 234 -9.83 18.73 3.74
CA ALA A 234 -10.81 19.16 4.73
C ALA A 234 -12.23 18.71 4.38
N GLY A 235 -12.69 19.01 3.15
CA GLY A 235 -14.04 18.62 2.71
C GLY A 235 -14.25 17.11 2.65
N ASN A 236 -13.23 16.31 2.34
CA ASN A 236 -13.32 14.86 2.37
C ASN A 236 -13.41 14.33 3.81
N LEU A 237 -12.67 14.91 4.76
CA LEU A 237 -12.77 14.54 6.18
C LEU A 237 -14.14 14.89 6.74
N SER A 238 -14.64 16.12 6.53
CA SER A 238 -15.99 16.51 6.94
C SER A 238 -17.05 15.57 6.35
N ALA A 239 -16.95 15.23 5.06
CA ALA A 239 -17.90 14.30 4.45
C ALA A 239 -17.78 12.85 4.97
N ILE A 240 -16.62 12.43 5.52
CA ILE A 240 -16.51 11.15 6.24
C ILE A 240 -17.25 11.25 7.59
N LEU A 241 -17.12 12.37 8.29
CA LEU A 241 -17.85 12.60 9.54
C LEU A 241 -19.36 12.65 9.29
N ASP A 242 -19.83 13.37 8.28
CA ASP A 242 -21.25 13.44 7.91
C ASP A 242 -21.83 12.04 7.62
N LEU A 243 -21.10 11.20 6.86
CA LEU A 243 -21.50 9.82 6.58
C LEU A 243 -21.59 8.96 7.84
N ALA A 244 -20.70 9.20 8.81
CA ALA A 244 -20.66 8.46 10.06
C ALA A 244 -21.78 8.93 11.00
N GLU A 245 -22.02 10.23 11.09
CA GLU A 245 -23.12 10.84 11.85
C GLU A 245 -24.48 10.35 11.33
N ASP A 246 -24.70 10.37 10.01
CA ASP A 246 -25.91 9.85 9.36
C ASP A 246 -26.15 8.36 9.69
N ALA A 247 -25.09 7.60 9.91
CA ALA A 247 -25.13 6.20 10.28
C ALA A 247 -25.13 5.95 11.81
N GLY A 248 -24.98 7.00 12.63
CA GLY A 248 -24.86 6.90 14.09
C GLY A 248 -23.56 6.25 14.57
N VAL A 249 -22.46 6.41 13.82
CA VAL A 249 -21.18 5.72 14.01
C VAL A 249 -20.13 6.70 14.53
N PRO A 250 -19.55 6.47 15.72
CA PRO A 250 -18.45 7.28 16.22
C PRO A 250 -17.17 7.20 15.36
N VAL A 251 -16.36 8.25 15.41
CA VAL A 251 -15.14 8.37 14.60
C VAL A 251 -13.93 8.78 15.45
N VAL A 252 -12.84 8.02 15.34
CA VAL A 252 -11.50 8.48 15.75
C VAL A 252 -10.81 9.13 14.55
N LEU A 253 -10.56 10.44 14.64
CA LEU A 253 -9.67 11.13 13.72
C LEU A 253 -8.24 11.09 14.25
N CYS A 254 -7.33 10.49 13.49
CA CYS A 254 -5.91 10.46 13.84
C CYS A 254 -5.16 11.56 13.08
N THR A 255 -4.35 12.35 13.77
CA THR A 255 -3.25 13.06 13.10
C THR A 255 -2.24 12.06 12.54
N VAL A 256 -1.42 12.49 11.59
CA VAL A 256 -0.49 11.63 10.86
C VAL A 256 0.94 11.88 11.33
N GLY A 257 1.58 10.82 11.82
CA GLY A 257 3.01 10.82 12.09
C GLY A 257 3.82 10.67 10.80
N VAL A 258 4.96 11.36 10.73
CA VAL A 258 5.94 11.26 9.63
C VAL A 258 7.36 11.25 10.17
N ASN A 259 8.29 10.64 9.44
CA ASN A 259 9.70 10.63 9.82
C ASN A 259 10.32 12.01 9.59
N LEU A 260 10.75 12.65 10.66
CA LEU A 260 11.40 13.96 10.64
C LEU A 260 12.92 13.83 10.68
N ALA A 261 13.46 13.11 11.66
CA ALA A 261 14.90 13.08 11.91
C ALA A 261 15.72 12.28 10.87
N ASP A 262 15.10 11.28 10.23
CA ASP A 262 15.76 10.27 9.41
C ASP A 262 15.15 10.12 8.02
N SER A 263 14.39 11.13 7.57
CA SER A 263 13.93 11.23 6.18
C SER A 263 14.32 12.60 5.62
N PRO A 264 15.48 12.70 4.95
CA PRO A 264 15.85 13.88 4.18
C PRO A 264 14.72 14.25 3.20
N PRO A 265 14.58 15.53 2.81
CA PRO A 265 13.59 15.92 1.83
C PRO A 265 13.84 15.23 0.50
N PHE A 266 12.76 14.91 -0.21
CA PHE A 266 12.83 14.27 -1.52
C PHE A 266 13.16 15.27 -2.63
N GLY A 267 12.72 16.52 -2.50
CA GLY A 267 13.06 17.60 -3.41
C GLY A 267 13.17 18.95 -2.70
N SER A 268 14.07 19.82 -3.14
CA SER A 268 14.29 21.14 -2.53
C SER A 268 14.05 22.33 -3.48
N GLY A 269 13.22 22.17 -4.52
CA GLY A 269 12.87 23.25 -5.45
C GLY A 269 13.98 23.59 -6.44
N GLY A 270 14.69 22.56 -6.91
CA GLY A 270 15.69 22.66 -7.97
C GLY A 270 17.11 23.06 -7.52
N ARG A 271 18.05 22.32 -8.09
CA ARG A 271 19.35 22.84 -8.60
C ARG A 271 19.18 23.99 -9.63
N THR A 272 17.99 24.57 -9.79
CA THR A 272 17.60 25.47 -10.89
C THR A 272 16.61 26.60 -10.53
N ALA A 273 16.08 26.73 -9.31
CA ALA A 273 15.24 27.88 -8.94
C ALA A 273 15.85 28.73 -7.81
N LEU A 274 16.61 29.75 -8.23
CA LEU A 274 16.89 31.01 -7.52
C LEU A 274 17.82 30.98 -6.28
N SER A 275 19.11 30.84 -6.54
CA SER A 275 20.09 31.92 -6.27
C SER A 275 21.28 31.67 -7.21
N GLY A 276 22.10 32.66 -7.53
CA GLY A 276 23.22 32.54 -8.49
C GLY A 276 24.36 31.60 -8.06
N ALA A 277 24.07 30.59 -7.26
CA ALA A 277 25.01 29.62 -6.74
C ALA A 277 24.95 28.30 -7.50
N GLN A 278 26.12 27.84 -7.94
CA GLN A 278 26.26 26.53 -8.57
C GLN A 278 25.99 25.41 -7.54
N PRO A 279 25.35 24.28 -7.92
CA PRO A 279 25.12 23.13 -7.03
C PRO A 279 26.35 22.70 -6.23
N GLU A 280 27.54 22.81 -6.81
CA GLU A 280 28.81 22.48 -6.15
C GLU A 280 29.16 23.42 -4.99
N ALA A 281 28.68 24.66 -4.98
CA ALA A 281 28.89 25.61 -3.87
C ALA A 281 28.01 25.24 -2.67
N ARG A 282 26.76 24.83 -2.94
CA ARG A 282 25.81 24.37 -1.91
C ARG A 282 26.29 23.08 -1.23
N ASP A 283 26.71 22.09 -2.03
CA ASP A 283 27.22 20.82 -1.52
C ASP A 283 28.49 21.02 -0.68
N ARG A 284 29.39 21.92 -1.11
CA ARG A 284 30.59 22.30 -0.35
C ARG A 284 30.23 22.89 1.01
N LEU A 285 29.30 23.84 1.04
CA LEU A 285 28.90 24.53 2.26
C LEU A 285 28.20 23.59 3.24
N ILE A 286 27.31 22.71 2.77
CA ILE A 286 26.71 21.65 3.61
C ILE A 286 27.82 20.79 4.22
N GLY A 287 28.81 20.39 3.42
CA GLY A 287 29.96 19.63 3.90
C GLY A 287 30.79 20.39 4.95
N GLU A 288 30.99 21.70 4.80
CA GLU A 288 31.70 22.54 5.77
C GLU A 288 30.91 22.72 7.08
N ALA A 289 29.60 22.97 7.00
CA ALA A 289 28.73 23.07 8.16
C ALA A 289 28.70 21.75 8.94
N MET A 290 28.57 20.61 8.26
CA MET A 290 28.61 19.30 8.91
C MET A 290 29.97 19.02 9.57
N ARG A 291 31.10 19.40 8.94
CA ARG A 291 32.43 19.28 9.56
C ARG A 291 32.59 20.16 10.80
N ALA A 292 32.15 21.42 10.73
CA ALA A 292 32.17 22.33 11.89
C ALA A 292 31.28 21.81 13.03
N ALA A 293 30.13 21.22 12.72
CA ALA A 293 29.29 20.58 13.73
C ALA A 293 29.97 19.37 14.39
N LEU A 294 30.69 18.55 13.61
CA LEU A 294 31.45 17.41 14.14
C LEU A 294 32.60 17.81 15.07
N THR A 295 33.15 19.03 14.92
CA THR A 295 34.18 19.58 15.83
C THR A 295 33.60 20.34 17.03
N GLY A 296 32.27 20.32 17.21
CA GLY A 296 31.58 21.03 18.29
C GLY A 296 31.36 22.53 18.03
N GLU A 297 31.70 23.04 16.85
CA GLU A 297 31.52 24.44 16.46
C GLU A 297 30.09 24.70 15.93
N THR A 298 29.08 24.36 16.73
CA THR A 298 27.65 24.42 16.35
C THR A 298 27.26 25.80 15.81
N ASP A 299 27.61 26.89 16.49
CA ASP A 299 27.22 28.24 16.04
C ASP A 299 27.89 28.64 14.72
N ARG A 300 29.12 28.16 14.47
CA ARG A 300 29.78 28.38 13.18
C ARG A 300 29.05 27.60 12.09
N ALA A 301 28.70 26.34 12.36
CA ALA A 301 27.96 25.51 11.42
C ALA A 301 26.61 26.13 11.06
N LEU A 302 25.88 26.66 12.04
CA LEU A 302 24.61 27.35 11.82
C LEU A 302 24.78 28.66 11.05
N ARG A 303 25.84 29.44 11.32
CA ARG A 303 26.16 30.64 10.53
C ARG A 303 26.44 30.30 9.07
N LEU A 304 27.23 29.25 8.81
CA LEU A 304 27.52 28.79 7.44
C LEU A 304 26.21 28.47 6.68
N LEU A 305 25.29 27.71 7.29
CA LEU A 305 23.99 27.41 6.66
C LEU A 305 23.15 28.67 6.40
N GLY A 306 23.25 29.68 7.28
CA GLY A 306 22.55 30.96 7.13
C GLY A 306 23.03 31.84 5.96
N GLU A 307 24.24 31.60 5.42
CA GLU A 307 24.79 32.37 4.29
C GLU A 307 24.06 32.08 2.96
N PHE A 308 23.43 30.92 2.84
CA PHE A 308 22.69 30.48 1.64
C PHE A 308 21.17 30.41 1.82
N GLY A 309 20.71 30.39 3.06
CA GLY A 309 19.31 30.20 3.44
C GLY A 309 18.89 31.16 4.56
N GLY A 310 19.14 32.46 4.38
CA GLY A 310 18.55 33.47 5.26
C GLY A 310 17.03 33.32 5.35
N ILE A 311 16.41 33.93 6.36
CA ILE A 311 14.94 33.90 6.63
C ILE A 311 14.10 34.19 5.36
N SER A 312 14.66 34.92 4.39
CA SER A 312 14.03 35.31 3.13
C SER A 312 13.99 34.23 2.03
N ASN A 313 14.75 33.13 2.11
CA ASN A 313 14.73 32.05 1.11
C ASN A 313 15.14 30.67 1.69
N PRO A 314 14.31 30.04 2.54
CA PRO A 314 14.66 28.79 3.19
C PRO A 314 14.59 27.61 2.21
N SER A 315 15.47 26.61 2.40
CA SER A 315 15.53 25.41 1.56
C SER A 315 15.40 24.13 2.38
N ALA A 316 14.71 23.13 1.82
CA ALA A 316 14.33 21.93 2.55
C ALA A 316 15.54 21.14 3.08
N ASP A 317 16.57 20.92 2.26
CA ASP A 317 17.79 20.20 2.63
C ASP A 317 18.66 20.99 3.64
N ILE A 318 18.76 22.32 3.50
CA ILE A 318 19.48 23.20 4.42
C ILE A 318 18.83 23.14 5.80
N GLU A 319 17.50 23.24 5.87
CA GLU A 319 16.77 23.09 7.13
C GLU A 319 16.86 21.67 7.71
N PHE A 320 16.96 20.65 6.86
CA PHE A 320 17.22 19.29 7.31
C PHE A 320 18.59 19.18 7.99
N VAL A 321 19.65 19.68 7.34
CA VAL A 321 21.01 19.69 7.88
C VAL A 321 21.07 20.54 9.15
N ARG A 322 20.41 21.69 9.17
CA ARG A 322 20.26 22.55 10.36
C ARG A 322 19.62 21.76 11.52
N GLY A 323 18.54 21.03 11.25
CA GLY A 323 17.90 20.14 12.23
C GLY A 323 18.85 19.09 12.77
N ARG A 324 19.63 18.42 11.92
CA ARG A 324 20.63 17.42 12.34
C ARG A 324 21.71 18.00 13.24
N ILE A 325 22.20 19.20 12.92
CA ILE A 325 23.23 19.91 13.70
C ILE A 325 22.68 20.34 15.05
N LEU A 326 21.47 20.91 15.09
CA LEU A 326 20.81 21.32 16.32
C LEU A 326 20.52 20.11 17.24
N LEU A 327 20.05 19.00 16.66
CA LEU A 327 19.79 17.77 17.39
C LEU A 327 21.07 17.21 18.01
N ALA A 328 22.16 17.15 17.24
CA ALA A 328 23.48 16.72 17.73
C ALA A 328 24.04 17.63 18.84
N ALA A 329 23.67 18.92 18.83
CA ALA A 329 24.02 19.89 19.86
C ALA A 329 23.09 19.88 21.09
N GLY A 330 22.11 18.97 21.16
CA GLY A 330 21.13 18.90 22.24
C GLY A 330 20.07 20.02 22.22
N ARG A 331 19.96 20.80 21.14
CA ARG A 331 18.99 21.91 20.98
C ARG A 331 17.67 21.39 20.41
N GLN A 332 17.03 20.48 21.13
CA GLN A 332 15.89 19.68 20.64
C GLN A 332 14.70 20.52 20.13
N PRO A 333 14.21 21.56 20.83
CA PRO A 333 13.06 22.33 20.33
C PRO A 333 13.35 23.04 19.01
N GLU A 334 14.57 23.55 18.85
CA GLU A 334 15.00 24.21 17.61
C GLU A 334 15.20 23.21 16.48
N ALA A 335 15.73 22.02 16.80
CA ALA A 335 15.86 20.93 15.85
C ALA A 335 14.49 20.50 15.32
N LEU A 336 13.50 20.31 16.20
CA LEU A 336 12.13 19.95 15.82
C LEU A 336 11.53 20.98 14.85
N MET A 337 11.70 22.27 15.12
CA MET A 337 11.22 23.33 14.21
C MET A 337 11.92 23.29 12.85
N ALA A 338 13.25 23.08 12.84
CA ALA A 338 14.01 22.98 11.59
C ALA A 338 13.57 21.77 10.75
N PHE A 339 13.33 20.60 11.37
CA PHE A 339 12.84 19.43 10.65
C PHE A 339 11.41 19.60 10.12
N ARG A 340 10.50 20.22 10.91
CA ARG A 340 9.15 20.53 10.43
C ARG A 340 9.19 21.47 9.23
N LEU A 341 10.02 22.52 9.30
CA LEU A 341 10.21 23.43 8.19
C LEU A 341 10.81 22.72 6.96
N SER A 342 11.82 21.88 7.15
CA SER A 342 12.39 21.06 6.08
C SER A 342 11.33 20.22 5.35
N ARG A 343 10.49 19.50 6.09
CA ARG A 343 9.38 18.73 5.54
C ARG A 343 8.37 19.61 4.81
N ASP A 344 8.00 20.76 5.38
CA ASP A 344 7.00 21.65 4.79
C ASP A 344 7.52 22.34 3.51
N LEU A 345 8.84 22.50 3.40
CA LEU A 345 9.55 22.99 2.21
C LEU A 345 9.81 21.91 1.15
N ASP A 346 9.62 20.63 1.48
CA ASP A 346 9.84 19.51 0.57
C ASP A 346 8.93 19.65 -0.67
N THR A 347 9.56 19.70 -1.84
CA THR A 347 8.86 19.94 -3.09
C THR A 347 8.34 18.66 -3.72
N LEU A 348 8.89 17.50 -3.35
CA LEU A 348 8.34 16.19 -3.66
C LEU A 348 7.54 15.69 -2.45
N ARG A 349 6.27 16.07 -2.41
CA ARG A 349 5.39 15.93 -1.23
C ARG A 349 4.81 14.52 -1.06
N PHE A 350 5.65 13.58 -0.63
CA PHE A 350 5.26 12.21 -0.24
C PHE A 350 4.83 12.07 1.23
N ARG A 351 4.97 13.14 2.02
CA ARG A 351 4.64 13.18 3.46
C ARG A 351 3.51 14.16 3.74
N ALA A 352 2.71 13.88 4.76
CA ALA A 352 1.81 14.86 5.34
C ALA A 352 2.62 16.02 5.94
N ASP A 353 2.40 17.24 5.44
CA ASP A 353 3.01 18.46 5.97
C ASP A 353 2.23 19.02 7.17
N SER A 354 2.72 20.11 7.78
CA SER A 354 2.05 20.75 8.93
C SER A 354 0.59 21.11 8.66
N SER A 355 0.26 21.45 7.41
CA SER A 355 -1.10 21.89 7.05
C SER A 355 -2.11 20.75 7.17
N ILE A 356 -1.71 19.52 6.85
CA ILE A 356 -2.56 18.33 6.96
C ILE A 356 -2.97 18.09 8.42
N ASN A 357 -2.02 18.03 9.35
CA ASN A 357 -2.32 17.81 10.76
C ASN A 357 -3.05 18.98 11.41
N ARG A 358 -2.83 20.22 10.92
CA ARG A 358 -3.64 21.37 11.32
C ARG A 358 -5.10 21.21 10.86
N ILE A 359 -5.34 20.83 9.61
CA ILE A 359 -6.70 20.61 9.07
C ILE A 359 -7.43 19.51 9.84
N ILE A 360 -6.77 18.41 10.19
CA ILE A 360 -7.38 17.33 11.00
C ILE A 360 -7.90 17.88 12.33
N ARG A 361 -7.10 18.71 13.00
CA ARG A 361 -7.47 19.35 14.26
C ARG A 361 -8.59 20.37 14.07
N GLU A 362 -8.53 21.19 13.02
CA GLU A 362 -9.59 22.17 12.68
C GLU A 362 -10.93 21.47 12.38
N VAL A 363 -10.93 20.39 11.61
CA VAL A 363 -12.14 19.59 11.32
C VAL A 363 -12.69 18.95 12.60
N PHE A 364 -11.83 18.40 13.45
CA PHE A 364 -12.23 17.89 14.76
C PHE A 364 -12.84 18.98 15.66
N GLU A 365 -12.25 20.17 15.71
CA GLU A 365 -12.77 21.28 16.51
C GLU A 365 -14.12 21.81 16.00
N GLN A 366 -14.38 21.66 14.69
CA GLN A 366 -15.65 22.03 14.07
C GLN A 366 -16.74 20.97 14.28
N ALA A 367 -16.36 19.71 14.52
CA ALA A 367 -17.29 18.66 14.93
C ALA A 367 -17.70 18.91 16.40
N ASP A 368 -18.84 19.60 16.59
CA ASP A 368 -19.44 19.83 17.92
C ASP A 368 -20.19 18.57 18.42
N ASP A 369 -19.53 17.41 18.31
CA ASP A 369 -20.09 16.10 18.62
C ASP A 369 -19.07 15.28 19.43
N THR A 370 -19.51 14.75 20.57
CA THR A 370 -18.71 13.88 21.45
C THR A 370 -18.46 12.50 20.85
N SER A 371 -19.14 12.15 19.75
CA SER A 371 -18.92 10.92 18.97
C SER A 371 -17.67 10.99 18.09
N VAL A 372 -17.11 12.19 17.88
CA VAL A 372 -15.84 12.38 17.17
C VAL A 372 -14.73 12.60 18.19
N VAL A 373 -13.67 11.81 18.12
CA VAL A 373 -12.52 11.88 19.03
C VAL A 373 -11.21 12.07 18.27
N LEU A 374 -10.30 12.87 18.85
CA LEU A 374 -8.99 13.13 18.26
C LEU A 374 -7.91 12.28 18.91
N ALA A 375 -7.25 11.45 18.10
CA ALA A 375 -5.97 10.81 18.43
C ALA A 375 -4.81 11.68 17.89
N ASP A 376 -4.14 12.44 18.77
CA ASP A 376 -3.07 13.37 18.38
C ASP A 376 -1.72 12.63 18.30
N VAL A 377 -1.64 11.70 17.34
CA VAL A 377 -0.46 10.87 17.04
C VAL A 377 0.81 11.68 16.84
N GLU A 378 0.75 12.82 16.14
CA GLU A 378 1.92 13.69 15.93
C GLU A 378 2.54 14.10 17.27
N LYS A 379 1.72 14.58 18.21
CA LYS A 379 2.20 14.92 19.56
C LYS A 379 2.60 13.70 20.38
N ALA A 380 1.88 12.58 20.25
CA ALA A 380 2.20 11.35 20.97
C ALA A 380 3.60 10.82 20.58
N MET A 381 3.93 10.85 19.29
CA MET A 381 5.27 10.45 18.81
C MET A 381 6.37 11.41 19.24
N GLU A 382 6.11 12.71 19.22
CA GLU A 382 7.05 13.72 19.73
C GLU A 382 7.34 13.53 21.22
N GLY A 383 6.30 13.27 22.02
CA GLY A 383 6.45 12.97 23.45
C GLY A 383 7.13 11.64 23.75
N ALA A 384 6.99 10.64 22.86
CA ALA A 384 7.66 9.34 22.99
C ALA A 384 9.12 9.34 22.47
N ALA A 385 9.50 10.34 21.68
CA ALA A 385 10.85 10.45 21.14
C ALA A 385 11.84 10.86 22.26
N VAL A 386 12.91 10.08 22.45
CA VAL A 386 13.96 10.37 23.44
C VAL A 386 14.55 11.76 23.23
N ASP A 387 14.75 12.14 21.97
CA ASP A 387 15.32 13.43 21.59
C ASP A 387 14.26 14.47 21.18
N GLY A 388 12.97 14.19 21.44
CA GLY A 388 11.84 15.07 21.08
C GLY A 388 11.54 15.16 19.57
N VAL A 389 12.25 14.41 18.72
CA VAL A 389 12.05 14.40 17.26
C VAL A 389 11.79 12.97 16.77
N PRO A 390 10.62 12.69 16.17
CA PRO A 390 10.32 11.39 15.57
C PRO A 390 11.28 11.02 14.44
N GLY A 391 11.81 9.79 14.47
CA GLY A 391 12.80 9.28 13.52
C GLY A 391 12.68 7.77 13.28
N ARG A 392 13.80 7.12 12.93
CA ARG A 392 13.92 5.69 12.57
C ARG A 392 13.41 4.68 13.60
N ARG A 393 13.21 5.13 14.84
CA ARG A 393 12.60 4.33 15.90
C ARG A 393 11.13 4.04 15.59
N PHE A 394 10.41 5.03 15.06
CA PHE A 394 8.98 4.96 14.78
C PHE A 394 8.67 4.70 13.30
N PHE A 395 9.61 4.97 12.41
CA PHE A 395 9.42 4.81 10.97
C PHE A 395 10.52 3.98 10.33
N TYR A 396 10.15 3.10 9.42
CA TYR A 396 11.11 2.38 8.57
C TYR A 396 11.77 3.33 7.56
N GLU A 397 11.00 4.29 7.09
CA GLU A 397 11.37 5.22 6.02
C GLU A 397 10.56 6.53 6.20
N HIS A 398 10.08 7.21 5.16
CA HIS A 398 9.44 8.53 5.30
C HIS A 398 8.11 8.56 6.07
N VAL A 399 7.29 7.50 6.02
CA VAL A 399 5.92 7.45 6.59
C VAL A 399 5.50 6.10 7.15
N HIS A 400 6.12 5.00 6.73
CA HIS A 400 5.72 3.64 7.14
C HIS A 400 6.24 3.32 8.53
N LEU A 401 5.33 2.84 9.37
CA LEU A 401 5.54 2.69 10.81
C LEU A 401 6.34 1.42 11.12
N THR A 402 7.30 1.54 12.03
CA THR A 402 7.89 0.36 12.68
C THR A 402 6.87 -0.28 13.62
N PHE A 403 7.16 -1.49 14.11
CA PHE A 403 6.37 -2.10 15.19
C PHE A 403 6.15 -1.15 16.37
N GLU A 404 7.19 -0.41 16.77
CA GLU A 404 7.12 0.56 17.85
C GLU A 404 6.32 1.82 17.46
N GLY A 405 6.50 2.35 16.25
CA GLY A 405 5.68 3.44 15.74
C GLY A 405 4.18 3.08 15.72
N THR A 406 3.85 1.87 15.27
CA THR A 406 2.47 1.36 15.29
C THR A 406 1.94 1.22 16.71
N SER A 407 2.77 0.80 17.67
CA SER A 407 2.39 0.76 19.10
C SER A 407 1.97 2.14 19.61
N VAL A 408 2.74 3.19 19.31
CA VAL A 408 2.40 4.56 19.70
C VAL A 408 1.07 5.00 19.09
N VAL A 409 0.85 4.75 17.79
CA VAL A 409 -0.42 5.09 17.12
C VAL A 409 -1.61 4.39 17.78
N ALA A 410 -1.51 3.08 17.97
CA ALA A 410 -2.61 2.28 18.49
C ALA A 410 -2.93 2.64 19.96
N ARG A 411 -1.91 2.88 20.79
CA ARG A 411 -2.10 3.33 22.17
C ARG A 411 -2.72 4.73 22.24
N GLU A 412 -2.33 5.63 21.34
CA GLU A 412 -2.93 6.96 21.26
C GLU A 412 -4.42 6.89 20.88
N ILE A 413 -4.80 5.97 19.99
CA ILE A 413 -6.22 5.70 19.67
C ILE A 413 -6.98 5.24 20.92
N ILE A 414 -6.46 4.28 21.68
CA ILE A 414 -7.12 3.83 22.93
C ILE A 414 -7.20 4.96 23.95
N ARG A 415 -6.12 5.75 24.11
CA ARG A 415 -6.09 6.90 25.03
C ARG A 415 -7.15 7.94 24.66
N ALA A 416 -7.33 8.21 23.37
CA ALA A 416 -8.35 9.14 22.88
C ALA A 416 -9.77 8.62 23.16
N LEU A 417 -10.02 7.33 22.89
CA LEU A 417 -11.31 6.68 23.16
C LEU A 417 -11.66 6.64 24.66
N ALA A 418 -10.67 6.40 25.52
CA ALA A 418 -10.83 6.37 26.98
C ALA A 418 -10.89 7.77 27.63
N GLY A 419 -10.66 8.84 26.85
CA GLY A 419 -10.62 10.21 27.36
C GLY A 419 -12.01 10.76 27.68
N GLY A 420 -12.12 11.59 28.72
CA GLY A 420 -13.42 12.08 29.23
C GLY A 420 -14.25 13.00 28.31
N ARG A 421 -13.74 13.34 27.11
CA ARG A 421 -14.51 14.06 26.07
C ARG A 421 -15.22 13.08 25.11
N SER A 422 -14.81 11.81 25.09
CA SER A 422 -15.40 10.76 24.26
C SER A 422 -16.73 10.31 24.84
N SER A 423 -17.79 10.26 24.02
CA SER A 423 -19.02 9.53 24.34
C SER A 423 -18.97 8.08 23.85
N VAL A 424 -17.87 7.65 23.23
CA VAL A 424 -17.69 6.27 22.76
C VAL A 424 -17.48 5.37 23.96
N SER A 425 -18.34 4.36 24.11
CA SER A 425 -18.31 3.41 25.21
C SER A 425 -18.48 2.00 24.66
N PHE A 426 -17.66 1.09 25.19
CA PHE A 426 -17.70 -0.33 24.87
C PHE A 426 -18.05 -1.07 26.18
N GLY A 427 -19.35 -1.29 26.39
CA GLY A 427 -19.87 -1.85 27.65
C GLY A 427 -19.86 -0.86 28.83
N ASP A 428 -20.12 -1.37 30.04
CA ASP A 428 -20.44 -0.57 31.23
C ASP A 428 -19.21 -0.12 32.06
N HIS A 429 -17.98 -0.37 31.57
CA HIS A 429 -16.75 -0.19 32.34
C HIS A 429 -15.73 0.73 31.65
N SER A 430 -14.92 1.41 32.47
CA SER A 430 -13.80 2.23 32.01
C SER A 430 -12.68 1.36 31.43
N ALA A 431 -11.92 1.92 30.48
CA ALA A 431 -10.78 1.24 29.88
C ALA A 431 -9.79 0.73 30.94
N GLN A 432 -9.37 -0.53 30.80
CA GLN A 432 -8.39 -1.18 31.68
C GLN A 432 -6.94 -0.87 31.25
N GLU A 433 -5.99 -1.32 32.07
CA GLU A 433 -4.56 -1.16 31.78
C GLU A 433 -4.15 -1.93 30.53
N LEU A 434 -3.39 -1.28 29.65
CA LEU A 434 -2.96 -1.85 28.39
C LEU A 434 -1.73 -2.76 28.56
N PRO A 435 -1.65 -3.89 27.84
CA PRO A 435 -0.48 -4.76 27.88
C PRO A 435 0.76 -4.06 27.32
N ASP A 436 1.94 -4.55 27.69
CA ASP A 436 3.21 -4.08 27.12
C ASP A 436 3.44 -4.60 25.68
N ASP A 437 4.45 -4.04 25.02
CA ASP A 437 4.79 -4.40 23.64
C ASP A 437 5.26 -5.85 23.47
N SER A 438 5.73 -6.50 24.54
CA SER A 438 6.17 -7.91 24.49
C SER A 438 4.97 -8.85 24.38
N VAL A 439 3.86 -8.53 25.06
CA VAL A 439 2.60 -9.25 24.95
C VAL A 439 2.00 -9.06 23.56
N ILE A 440 2.02 -7.84 23.03
CA ILE A 440 1.55 -7.56 21.66
C ILE A 440 2.41 -8.34 20.64
N ALA A 441 3.74 -8.30 20.78
CA ALA A 441 4.65 -9.03 19.89
C ALA A 441 4.42 -10.54 19.94
N HIS A 442 4.10 -11.09 21.11
CA HIS A 442 3.73 -12.50 21.27
C HIS A 442 2.41 -12.81 20.57
N ARG A 443 1.36 -12.03 20.83
CA ARG A 443 0.01 -12.22 20.26
C ARG A 443 -0.04 -12.07 18.74
N LEU A 444 0.80 -11.20 18.18
CA LEU A 444 0.96 -10.99 16.73
C LEU A 444 2.04 -11.88 16.09
N ALA A 445 2.63 -12.79 16.87
CA ALA A 445 3.67 -13.72 16.43
C ALA A 445 4.84 -13.04 15.71
N LEU A 446 5.35 -11.93 16.25
CA LEU A 446 6.56 -11.28 15.74
C LEU A 446 7.75 -12.25 15.88
N THR A 447 8.40 -12.56 14.76
CA THR A 447 9.55 -13.48 14.73
C THR A 447 10.80 -12.79 14.21
N GLY A 448 11.97 -13.34 14.53
CA GLY A 448 13.22 -12.90 13.90
C GLY A 448 13.20 -13.07 12.37
N TRP A 449 12.49 -14.07 11.87
CA TRP A 449 12.28 -14.28 10.43
C TRP A 449 11.49 -13.15 9.78
N SER A 450 10.34 -12.75 10.35
CA SER A 450 9.54 -11.64 9.82
C SER A 450 10.32 -10.33 9.83
N THR A 451 11.09 -10.09 10.88
CA THR A 451 11.92 -8.88 11.02
C THR A 451 13.03 -8.80 9.96
N VAL A 452 13.73 -9.90 9.66
CA VAL A 452 14.77 -9.91 8.61
C VAL A 452 14.17 -9.81 7.22
N ARG A 453 13.05 -10.51 6.97
CA ARG A 453 12.31 -10.43 5.70
C ARG A 453 11.90 -8.99 5.41
N LEU A 454 11.32 -8.33 6.41
CA LEU A 454 10.92 -6.94 6.36
C LEU A 454 12.11 -6.00 6.09
N GLY A 455 13.21 -6.15 6.82
CA GLY A 455 14.42 -5.35 6.57
C GLY A 455 14.98 -5.52 5.17
N SER A 456 14.89 -6.73 4.60
CA SER A 456 15.34 -7.00 3.22
C SER A 456 14.44 -6.34 2.17
N GLU A 457 13.13 -6.33 2.38
CA GLU A 457 12.18 -5.61 1.53
C GLU A 457 12.42 -4.09 1.57
N LEU A 458 12.68 -3.56 2.76
CA LEU A 458 13.02 -2.14 2.94
C LEU A 458 14.34 -1.81 2.24
N LEU A 459 15.37 -2.65 2.35
CA LEU A 459 16.63 -2.44 1.65
C LEU A 459 16.43 -2.32 0.13
N GLU A 460 15.64 -3.22 -0.46
CA GLU A 460 15.36 -3.18 -1.90
C GLU A 460 14.53 -1.96 -2.30
N ARG A 461 13.62 -1.50 -1.44
CA ARG A 461 12.87 -0.25 -1.63
C ARG A 461 13.80 0.96 -1.61
N MET A 462 14.72 1.03 -0.64
CA MET A 462 15.66 2.14 -0.49
C MET A 462 16.67 2.23 -1.64
N LYS A 463 16.90 1.16 -2.41
CA LYS A 463 17.76 1.16 -3.60
C LYS A 463 17.09 1.76 -4.85
N ARG A 464 15.84 2.19 -4.76
CA ARG A 464 15.09 2.77 -5.87
C ARG A 464 14.83 4.26 -5.65
N ALA A 465 14.66 5.00 -6.74
CA ALA A 465 14.23 6.39 -6.66
C ALA A 465 12.82 6.46 -6.02
N PRO A 466 12.45 7.56 -5.37
CA PRO A 466 13.24 8.78 -5.14
C PRO A 466 14.26 8.68 -3.99
N PHE A 467 14.35 7.56 -3.26
CA PHE A 467 15.25 7.46 -2.10
C PHE A 467 16.72 7.60 -2.48
N THR A 468 17.12 7.16 -3.68
CA THR A 468 18.49 7.30 -4.20
C THR A 468 18.97 8.75 -4.28
N GLU A 469 18.04 9.70 -4.37
CA GLU A 469 18.35 11.13 -4.51
C GLU A 469 18.42 11.85 -3.15
N GLN A 470 18.10 11.17 -2.05
CA GLN A 470 18.13 11.77 -0.71
C GLN A 470 19.55 11.99 -0.19
N LEU A 471 19.75 13.10 0.53
CA LEU A 471 21.00 13.42 1.19
C LEU A 471 21.42 12.28 2.15
N GLY A 472 22.63 11.73 1.98
CA GLY A 472 23.13 10.66 2.84
C GLY A 472 22.52 9.28 2.56
N HIS A 473 21.92 9.07 1.38
CA HIS A 473 21.36 7.78 0.94
C HIS A 473 22.32 6.61 1.16
N GLU A 474 23.56 6.71 0.69
CA GLU A 474 24.51 5.59 0.82
C GLU A 474 24.78 5.20 2.29
N ALA A 475 24.85 6.17 3.20
CA ALA A 475 25.05 5.92 4.61
C ALA A 475 23.82 5.21 5.21
N THR A 476 22.62 5.58 4.77
CA THR A 476 21.36 4.95 5.16
C THR A 476 21.31 3.50 4.68
N VAL A 477 21.65 3.24 3.41
CA VAL A 477 21.71 1.88 2.86
C VAL A 477 22.72 1.02 3.61
N ARG A 478 23.95 1.52 3.85
CA ARG A 478 24.97 0.81 4.62
C ARG A 478 24.51 0.47 6.04
N ALA A 479 23.78 1.37 6.70
CA ALA A 479 23.25 1.13 8.04
C ALA A 479 22.19 0.00 8.05
N ILE A 480 21.31 -0.03 7.05
CA ILE A 480 20.32 -1.11 6.88
C ILE A 480 21.03 -2.45 6.61
N GLU A 481 22.02 -2.47 5.71
CA GLU A 481 22.82 -3.66 5.42
C GLU A 481 23.58 -4.18 6.66
N GLU A 482 24.11 -3.28 7.48
CA GLU A 482 24.77 -3.65 8.74
C GLU A 482 23.78 -4.24 9.75
N ASP A 483 22.59 -3.64 9.92
CA ASP A 483 21.52 -4.19 10.78
C ASP A 483 21.08 -5.58 10.29
N LEU A 484 20.90 -5.78 8.98
CA LEU A 484 20.59 -7.08 8.39
C LEU A 484 21.70 -8.10 8.63
N ARG A 485 22.97 -7.71 8.48
CA ARG A 485 24.11 -8.60 8.80
C ARG A 485 24.12 -9.01 10.26
N LYS A 486 23.83 -8.08 11.19
CA LYS A 486 23.71 -8.38 12.63
C LYS A 486 22.56 -9.34 12.92
N ARG A 487 21.45 -9.24 12.17
CA ARG A 487 20.26 -10.09 12.33
C ARG A 487 20.30 -11.38 11.52
N ALA A 488 21.32 -11.62 10.70
CA ALA A 488 21.44 -12.83 9.88
C ALA A 488 21.26 -14.16 10.66
N PRO A 489 21.73 -14.32 11.92
CA PRO A 489 21.48 -15.53 12.70
C PRO A 489 19.99 -15.83 12.95
N LEU A 490 19.10 -14.83 12.89
CA LEU A 490 17.66 -15.00 13.06
C LEU A 490 17.00 -15.75 11.91
N VAL A 491 17.64 -15.80 10.75
CA VAL A 491 17.21 -16.58 9.57
C VAL A 491 18.17 -17.72 9.23
N GLY A 492 19.15 -17.99 10.10
CA GLY A 492 19.92 -19.24 10.08
C GLY A 492 19.07 -20.44 10.51
N PRO A 493 19.59 -21.68 10.43
CA PRO A 493 18.85 -22.90 10.71
C PRO A 493 18.08 -22.87 12.04
N GLU A 494 18.73 -22.48 13.13
CA GLU A 494 18.09 -22.38 14.45
C GLU A 494 17.03 -21.27 14.52
N GLY A 495 17.30 -20.12 13.88
CA GLY A 495 16.39 -19.00 13.83
C GLY A 495 15.09 -19.34 13.11
N LEU A 496 15.17 -20.06 11.98
CA LEU A 496 14.00 -20.56 11.25
C LEU A 496 13.24 -21.63 12.04
N ILE A 497 13.93 -22.50 12.79
CA ILE A 497 13.28 -23.48 13.69
C ILE A 497 12.50 -22.75 14.81
N ARG A 498 13.09 -21.72 15.42
CA ARG A 498 12.42 -20.88 16.43
C ARG A 498 11.20 -20.17 15.82
N GLY A 499 11.36 -19.52 14.66
CA GLY A 499 10.27 -18.86 13.95
C GLY A 499 9.12 -19.82 13.63
N ARG A 500 9.43 -21.04 13.16
CA ARG A 500 8.42 -22.08 12.90
C ARG A 500 7.69 -22.46 14.18
N LYS A 501 8.40 -22.62 15.29
CA LYS A 501 7.79 -22.94 16.59
C LYS A 501 6.82 -21.84 17.04
N THR A 502 7.26 -20.58 17.01
CA THR A 502 6.42 -19.43 17.39
C THR A 502 5.17 -19.35 16.53
N LEU A 503 5.31 -19.38 15.19
CA LEU A 503 4.16 -19.31 14.29
C LEU A 503 3.24 -20.53 14.38
N SER A 504 3.79 -21.73 14.59
CA SER A 504 2.97 -22.94 14.80
C SER A 504 2.18 -22.88 16.10
N GLN A 505 2.73 -22.23 17.13
CA GLN A 505 2.03 -22.02 18.40
C GLN A 505 0.94 -20.96 18.22
N ALA A 506 1.24 -19.83 17.58
CA ALA A 506 0.26 -18.78 17.30
C ALA A 506 -0.94 -19.26 16.47
N VAL A 507 -0.73 -20.15 15.50
CA VAL A 507 -1.83 -20.80 14.74
C VAL A 507 -2.67 -21.74 15.61
N LYS A 508 -2.10 -22.35 16.65
CA LYS A 508 -2.87 -23.19 17.58
C LYS A 508 -3.69 -22.36 18.54
N ASP A 509 -3.10 -21.28 19.05
CA ASP A 509 -3.72 -20.40 20.04
C ASP A 509 -4.81 -19.52 19.38
N HIS A 510 -4.62 -19.14 18.12
CA HIS A 510 -5.55 -18.32 17.33
C HIS A 510 -5.72 -18.90 15.91
N PRO A 511 -6.52 -19.97 15.74
CA PRO A 511 -6.68 -20.69 14.46
C PRO A 511 -7.47 -19.92 13.38
N ASP A 512 -8.21 -18.89 13.77
CA ASP A 512 -8.97 -17.97 12.94
C ASP A 512 -8.14 -16.76 12.46
N ASP A 513 -6.93 -16.58 13.01
CA ASP A 513 -5.99 -15.56 12.61
C ASP A 513 -5.24 -15.97 11.33
N TRP A 514 -5.76 -15.52 10.19
CA TRP A 514 -5.21 -15.86 8.89
C TRP A 514 -3.80 -15.30 8.65
N PHE A 515 -3.38 -14.25 9.36
CA PHE A 515 -2.00 -13.73 9.25
C PHE A 515 -1.01 -14.73 9.81
N HIS A 516 -1.30 -15.37 10.95
CA HIS A 516 -0.46 -16.42 11.52
C HIS A 516 -0.33 -17.61 10.56
N ALA A 517 -1.44 -18.09 10.01
CA ALA A 517 -1.44 -19.20 9.06
C ALA A 517 -0.67 -18.84 7.77
N TYR A 518 -0.84 -17.62 7.26
CA TYR A 518 -0.13 -17.16 6.07
C TYR A 518 1.38 -17.03 6.29
N ASN A 519 1.80 -16.40 7.39
CA ASN A 519 3.22 -16.27 7.74
C ASN A 519 3.87 -17.64 8.01
N LEU A 520 3.15 -18.56 8.68
CA LEU A 520 3.61 -19.94 8.84
C LEU A 520 3.77 -20.65 7.49
N ALA A 521 2.84 -20.45 6.54
CA ALA A 521 2.93 -21.03 5.22
C ALA A 521 4.17 -20.57 4.45
N LEU A 522 4.45 -19.26 4.47
CA LEU A 522 5.62 -18.68 3.82
C LEU A 522 6.92 -19.27 4.41
N LEU A 523 7.00 -19.35 5.74
CA LEU A 523 8.16 -19.93 6.41
C LEU A 523 8.31 -21.44 6.13
N LEU A 524 7.22 -22.21 6.13
CA LEU A 524 7.25 -23.64 5.79
C LEU A 524 7.71 -23.87 4.35
N ARG A 525 7.30 -23.00 3.41
CA ARG A 525 7.78 -23.05 2.02
C ARG A 525 9.29 -22.79 1.94
N GLN A 526 9.80 -21.82 2.70
CA GLN A 526 11.24 -21.54 2.78
C GLN A 526 12.01 -22.72 3.38
N LEU A 527 11.44 -23.41 4.36
CA LEU A 527 11.98 -24.64 4.96
C LEU A 527 11.81 -25.89 4.07
N GLY A 528 11.18 -25.77 2.89
CA GLY A 528 10.94 -26.89 1.97
C GLY A 528 9.74 -27.78 2.33
N ASP A 529 9.04 -27.53 3.45
CA ASP A 529 7.79 -28.22 3.80
C ASP A 529 6.60 -27.67 3.00
N ASN A 530 6.61 -27.93 1.69
CA ASN A 530 5.54 -27.52 0.79
C ASN A 530 4.19 -28.18 1.14
N LYS A 531 4.18 -29.37 1.74
CA LYS A 531 2.94 -30.03 2.19
C LYS A 531 2.31 -29.26 3.35
N GLY A 532 3.13 -28.84 4.32
CA GLY A 532 2.71 -27.96 5.41
C GLY A 532 2.22 -26.62 4.94
N ALA A 533 2.97 -25.96 4.05
CA ALA A 533 2.56 -24.69 3.45
C ALA A 533 1.19 -24.79 2.77
N ILE A 534 0.93 -25.86 2.00
CA ILE A 534 -0.37 -26.07 1.35
C ILE A 534 -1.52 -26.21 2.34
N ARG A 535 -1.32 -26.90 3.47
CA ARG A 535 -2.36 -26.99 4.52
C ARG A 535 -2.70 -25.62 5.09
N GLN A 536 -1.68 -24.82 5.40
CA GLN A 536 -1.87 -23.48 5.94
C GLN A 536 -2.49 -22.52 4.93
N LEU A 537 -2.06 -22.54 3.66
CA LEU A 537 -2.64 -21.70 2.61
C LEU A 537 -4.10 -22.03 2.30
N ARG A 538 -4.50 -23.30 2.42
CA ARG A 538 -5.92 -23.69 2.34
C ARG A 538 -6.73 -23.12 3.49
N THR A 539 -6.17 -23.10 4.70
CA THR A 539 -6.79 -22.45 5.88
C THR A 539 -6.99 -20.96 5.61
N VAL A 540 -5.94 -20.28 5.16
CA VAL A 540 -5.99 -18.86 4.78
C VAL A 540 -7.07 -18.60 3.74
N LEU A 541 -7.16 -19.42 2.68
CA LEU A 541 -8.18 -19.24 1.63
C LEU A 541 -9.60 -19.63 2.06
N GLY A 542 -9.74 -20.44 3.11
CA GLY A 542 -11.03 -20.68 3.77
C GLY A 542 -11.51 -19.45 4.53
N LEU A 543 -10.60 -18.75 5.21
CA LEU A 543 -10.88 -17.53 5.98
C LEU A 543 -10.97 -16.28 5.09
N ARG A 544 -10.15 -16.21 4.03
CA ARG A 544 -10.01 -15.07 3.11
C ARG A 544 -10.03 -15.55 1.65
N PRO A 545 -11.22 -15.84 1.09
CA PRO A 545 -11.35 -16.44 -0.26
C PRO A 545 -10.82 -15.57 -1.40
N THR A 546 -10.84 -14.25 -1.22
CA THR A 546 -10.41 -13.23 -2.19
C THR A 546 -8.89 -13.01 -2.19
N PHE A 547 -8.15 -13.58 -1.22
CA PHE A 547 -6.74 -13.29 -1.04
C PHE A 547 -5.86 -13.88 -2.16
N SER A 548 -5.54 -13.01 -3.13
CA SER A 548 -4.83 -13.39 -4.35
C SER A 548 -3.40 -13.88 -4.08
N MET A 549 -2.70 -13.28 -3.12
CA MET A 549 -1.32 -13.67 -2.79
C MET A 549 -1.25 -15.07 -2.16
N ALA A 550 -2.14 -15.40 -1.21
CA ALA A 550 -2.20 -16.77 -0.67
C ALA A 550 -2.54 -17.81 -1.73
N ARG A 551 -3.44 -17.49 -2.68
CA ARG A 551 -3.74 -18.38 -3.81
C ARG A 551 -2.54 -18.61 -4.71
N ARG A 552 -1.72 -17.58 -4.91
CA ARG A 552 -0.52 -17.65 -5.72
C ARG A 552 0.55 -18.52 -5.07
N GLU A 553 0.80 -18.29 -3.79
CA GLU A 553 1.72 -19.13 -2.99
C GLU A 553 1.23 -20.58 -2.92
N LEU A 554 -0.09 -20.81 -2.92
CA LEU A 554 -0.67 -22.16 -3.02
C LEU A 554 -0.34 -22.80 -4.37
N GLY A 555 -0.54 -22.09 -5.49
CA GLY A 555 -0.17 -22.56 -6.83
C GLY A 555 1.31 -22.92 -6.93
N ARG A 556 2.20 -22.08 -6.40
CA ARG A 556 3.65 -22.32 -6.36
C ARG A 556 4.02 -23.56 -5.55
N ALA A 557 3.42 -23.73 -4.37
CA ALA A 557 3.63 -24.92 -3.55
C ALA A 557 3.07 -26.19 -4.22
N LEU A 558 1.96 -26.08 -4.95
CA LEU A 558 1.38 -27.19 -5.71
C LEU A 558 2.31 -27.66 -6.84
N LEU A 559 2.93 -26.74 -7.60
CA LEU A 559 3.94 -27.09 -8.61
C LEU A 559 5.10 -27.87 -8.00
N ARG A 560 5.65 -27.37 -6.87
CA ARG A 560 6.76 -28.04 -6.15
C ARG A 560 6.39 -29.41 -5.57
N THR A 561 5.11 -29.72 -5.44
CA THR A 561 4.63 -31.03 -4.95
C THR A 561 4.11 -31.92 -6.07
N GLY A 562 4.41 -31.60 -7.34
CA GLY A 562 4.01 -32.42 -8.49
C GLY A 562 2.51 -32.41 -8.75
N ARG A 563 1.81 -31.30 -8.44
CA ARG A 563 0.37 -31.13 -8.68
C ARG A 563 0.07 -29.96 -9.62
N PRO A 564 0.57 -30.02 -10.87
CA PRO A 564 0.46 -28.89 -11.79
C PRO A 564 -0.97 -28.52 -12.16
N GLU A 565 -1.90 -29.48 -12.25
CA GLU A 565 -3.29 -29.14 -12.65
C GLU A 565 -4.05 -28.34 -11.59
N ALA A 566 -3.78 -28.65 -10.32
CA ALA A 566 -4.28 -27.85 -9.22
C ALA A 566 -3.65 -26.44 -9.22
N ALA A 567 -2.38 -26.33 -9.61
CA ALA A 567 -1.71 -25.03 -9.75
C ALA A 567 -2.29 -24.21 -10.91
N VAL A 568 -2.52 -24.82 -12.07
CA VAL A 568 -3.20 -24.18 -13.22
C VAL A 568 -4.56 -23.63 -12.79
N THR A 569 -5.34 -24.40 -12.04
CA THR A 569 -6.64 -23.95 -11.51
C THR A 569 -6.48 -22.71 -10.60
N ALA A 570 -5.50 -22.72 -9.70
CA ALA A 570 -5.21 -21.60 -8.82
C ALA A 570 -4.79 -20.34 -9.59
N PHE A 571 -3.89 -20.47 -10.57
CA PHE A 571 -3.39 -19.35 -11.37
C PHE A 571 -4.42 -18.80 -12.36
N ARG A 572 -5.28 -19.64 -12.97
CA ARG A 572 -6.40 -19.19 -13.80
C ARG A 572 -7.33 -18.24 -13.03
N ARG A 573 -7.58 -18.53 -11.75
CA ARG A 573 -8.39 -17.63 -10.90
C ARG A 573 -7.69 -16.29 -10.66
N ILE A 574 -6.36 -16.28 -10.47
CA ILE A 574 -5.59 -15.05 -10.30
C ILE A 574 -5.60 -14.23 -11.58
N VAL A 575 -5.36 -14.85 -12.75
CA VAL A 575 -5.43 -14.16 -14.06
C VAL A 575 -6.84 -13.62 -14.34
N GLY A 576 -7.90 -14.28 -13.87
CA GLY A 576 -9.26 -13.74 -13.94
C GLY A 576 -9.47 -12.47 -13.10
N LEU A 577 -8.81 -12.37 -11.95
CA LEU A 577 -8.84 -11.18 -11.10
C LEU A 577 -7.86 -10.09 -11.56
N HIS A 578 -6.72 -10.49 -12.14
CA HIS A 578 -5.61 -9.61 -12.53
C HIS A 578 -5.15 -9.92 -13.98
N PRO A 579 -5.99 -9.66 -15.00
CA PRO A 579 -5.73 -10.09 -16.37
C PRO A 579 -4.54 -9.39 -17.04
N PHE A 580 -3.98 -8.36 -16.42
CA PHE A 580 -2.82 -7.62 -16.89
C PHE A 580 -1.66 -7.65 -15.88
N SER A 581 -1.62 -8.65 -15.00
CA SER A 581 -0.44 -8.93 -14.18
C SER A 581 0.49 -9.85 -14.98
N ALA A 582 1.64 -9.33 -15.39
CA ALA A 582 2.67 -10.11 -16.09
C ALA A 582 3.08 -11.32 -15.24
N GLU A 583 3.31 -11.07 -13.96
CA GLU A 583 3.62 -12.06 -12.95
C GLU A 583 2.58 -13.20 -12.86
N ALA A 584 1.28 -12.90 -12.80
CA ALA A 584 0.23 -13.92 -12.75
C ALA A 584 0.11 -14.71 -14.06
N LEU A 585 0.33 -14.04 -15.20
CA LEU A 585 0.34 -14.67 -16.52
C LEU A 585 1.54 -15.60 -16.70
N THR A 586 2.71 -15.19 -16.22
CA THR A 586 3.92 -16.03 -16.17
C THR A 586 3.69 -17.24 -15.28
N ASP A 587 3.18 -17.07 -14.05
CA ASP A 587 2.90 -18.20 -13.16
C ASP A 587 1.90 -19.20 -13.77
N LEU A 588 0.86 -18.71 -14.47
CA LEU A 588 -0.06 -19.57 -15.22
C LEU A 588 0.64 -20.31 -16.36
N GLY A 589 1.45 -19.60 -17.16
CA GLY A 589 2.21 -20.16 -18.27
C GLY A 589 3.18 -21.26 -17.82
N VAL A 590 3.94 -21.00 -16.76
CA VAL A 590 4.82 -21.97 -16.11
C VAL A 590 4.03 -23.21 -15.69
N ALA A 591 2.90 -23.03 -15.02
CA ALA A 591 2.08 -24.15 -14.57
C ALA A 591 1.53 -24.98 -15.73
N LEU A 592 1.15 -24.35 -16.84
CA LEU A 592 0.67 -25.03 -18.05
C LEU A 592 1.78 -25.81 -18.75
N VAL A 593 3.01 -25.27 -18.81
CA VAL A 593 4.17 -26.02 -19.34
C VAL A 593 4.48 -27.24 -18.49
N VAL A 594 4.48 -27.10 -17.16
CA VAL A 594 4.72 -28.22 -16.22
C VAL A 594 3.58 -29.25 -16.26
N ALA A 595 2.35 -28.81 -16.56
CA ALA A 595 1.19 -29.66 -16.81
C ALA A 595 1.18 -30.35 -18.20
N GLU A 596 2.23 -30.16 -19.00
CA GLU A 596 2.31 -30.61 -20.41
C GLU A 596 1.22 -30.01 -21.33
N GLN A 597 0.50 -28.99 -20.87
CA GLN A 597 -0.49 -28.21 -21.64
C GLN A 597 0.20 -27.09 -22.43
N ARG A 598 1.22 -27.46 -23.24
CA ARG A 598 2.09 -26.49 -23.93
C ARG A 598 1.33 -25.53 -24.86
N GLY A 599 0.32 -26.01 -25.58
CA GLY A 599 -0.51 -25.18 -26.45
C GLY A 599 -1.25 -24.07 -25.70
N ASP A 600 -1.78 -24.37 -24.52
CA ASP A 600 -2.48 -23.40 -23.67
C ASP A 600 -1.52 -22.39 -23.01
N ALA A 601 -0.24 -22.75 -22.86
CA ALA A 601 0.77 -21.92 -22.20
C ALA A 601 1.20 -20.71 -23.04
N VAL A 602 1.19 -20.83 -24.38
CA VAL A 602 1.67 -19.80 -25.31
C VAL A 602 0.95 -18.46 -25.09
N GLY A 603 -0.38 -18.47 -25.06
CA GLY A 603 -1.18 -17.23 -24.96
C GLY A 603 -0.89 -16.40 -23.71
N PRO A 604 -0.93 -16.98 -22.48
CA PRO A 604 -0.53 -16.28 -21.27
C PRO A 604 0.92 -15.78 -21.28
N LEU A 605 1.87 -16.59 -21.77
CA LEU A 605 3.29 -16.23 -21.79
C LEU A 605 3.60 -15.09 -22.78
N GLU A 606 3.04 -15.12 -23.99
CA GLU A 606 3.13 -14.01 -24.93
C GLU A 606 2.52 -12.72 -24.35
N LYS A 607 1.41 -12.86 -23.61
CA LYS A 607 0.79 -11.72 -22.96
C LYS A 607 1.68 -11.16 -21.84
N ALA A 608 2.33 -12.03 -21.07
CA ALA A 608 3.31 -11.65 -20.06
C ALA A 608 4.49 -10.89 -20.69
N LEU A 609 5.03 -11.36 -21.82
CA LEU A 609 6.14 -10.69 -22.52
C LEU A 609 5.74 -9.36 -23.18
N LYS A 610 4.47 -9.19 -23.58
CA LYS A 610 3.96 -7.87 -24.00
C LYS A 610 3.86 -6.88 -22.83
N LEU A 611 3.73 -7.38 -21.61
CA LEU A 611 3.68 -6.57 -20.38
C LEU A 611 5.10 -6.27 -19.88
N GLU A 612 5.98 -7.28 -19.90
CA GLU A 612 7.37 -7.26 -19.43
C GLU A 612 8.26 -8.01 -20.43
N PRO A 613 8.81 -7.33 -21.44
CA PRO A 613 9.59 -7.97 -22.52
C PRO A 613 10.83 -8.74 -22.04
N GLU A 614 11.42 -8.30 -20.92
CA GLU A 614 12.65 -8.87 -20.36
C GLU A 614 12.38 -9.91 -19.26
N ASN A 615 11.14 -10.43 -19.16
CA ASN A 615 10.81 -11.45 -18.18
C ASN A 615 11.44 -12.80 -18.56
N ILE A 616 12.63 -13.07 -18.01
CA ILE A 616 13.44 -14.28 -18.26
C ILE A 616 12.62 -15.56 -18.05
N THR A 617 11.82 -15.63 -16.98
CA THR A 617 10.99 -16.81 -16.70
C THR A 617 9.95 -17.03 -17.79
N ALA A 618 9.31 -15.96 -18.27
CA ALA A 618 8.33 -16.06 -19.35
C ALA A 618 8.98 -16.42 -20.69
N LEU A 619 10.14 -15.83 -21.03
CA LEU A 619 10.91 -16.16 -22.23
C LEU A 619 11.29 -17.65 -22.25
N TYR A 620 11.88 -18.13 -21.16
CA TYR A 620 12.31 -19.53 -21.05
C TYR A 620 11.13 -20.51 -21.18
N HIS A 621 10.03 -20.26 -20.49
CA HIS A 621 8.87 -21.16 -20.55
C HIS A 621 8.11 -21.04 -21.88
N LEU A 622 8.15 -19.89 -22.56
CA LEU A 622 7.58 -19.76 -23.90
C LEU A 622 8.38 -20.59 -24.90
N ALA A 623 9.71 -20.57 -24.81
CA ALA A 623 10.56 -21.43 -25.61
C ALA A 623 10.24 -22.92 -25.38
N LEU A 624 10.06 -23.35 -24.13
CA LEU A 624 9.66 -24.73 -23.82
C LEU A 624 8.26 -25.09 -24.35
N ALA A 625 7.33 -24.14 -24.34
CA ALA A 625 5.97 -24.34 -24.86
C ALA A 625 5.96 -24.48 -26.39
N GLN A 626 6.83 -23.72 -27.08
CA GLN A 626 6.94 -23.67 -28.54
C GLN A 626 7.93 -24.68 -29.12
N ALA A 627 8.77 -25.32 -28.31
CA ALA A 627 9.67 -26.40 -28.72
C ALA A 627 8.87 -27.60 -29.23
N SER A 628 8.49 -27.53 -30.50
CA SER A 628 7.73 -28.53 -31.26
C SER A 628 8.64 -29.22 -32.28
N ALA A 629 8.10 -30.24 -32.95
CA ALA A 629 8.78 -30.94 -34.03
C ALA A 629 8.76 -30.17 -35.36
N ASP A 630 7.99 -29.09 -35.46
CA ASP A 630 7.96 -28.25 -36.66
C ASP A 630 9.07 -27.19 -36.62
N GLU A 631 9.55 -26.81 -37.80
CA GLU A 631 10.68 -25.89 -37.96
C GLU A 631 10.38 -24.50 -37.38
N ALA A 632 9.13 -24.05 -37.48
CA ALA A 632 8.73 -22.71 -37.06
C ALA A 632 8.77 -22.56 -35.53
N GLY A 633 8.19 -23.52 -34.80
CA GLY A 633 8.23 -23.57 -33.34
C GLY A 633 9.66 -23.73 -32.81
N ARG A 634 10.48 -24.54 -33.48
CA ARG A 634 11.91 -24.69 -33.16
C ARG A 634 12.66 -23.37 -33.27
N LEU A 635 12.49 -22.62 -34.35
CA LEU A 635 13.17 -21.33 -34.56
C LEU A 635 12.75 -20.27 -33.54
N LEU A 636 11.45 -20.18 -33.22
CA LEU A 636 10.95 -19.28 -32.18
C LEU A 636 11.51 -19.63 -30.80
N ALA A 637 11.59 -20.93 -30.47
CA ALA A 637 12.18 -21.37 -29.22
C ALA A 637 13.66 -21.01 -29.12
N ILE A 638 14.44 -21.14 -30.20
CA ILE A 638 15.84 -20.71 -30.27
C ILE A 638 15.97 -19.20 -30.02
N GLU A 639 15.15 -18.37 -30.67
CA GLU A 639 15.17 -16.91 -30.49
C GLU A 639 14.92 -16.52 -29.02
N HIS A 640 13.89 -17.11 -28.40
CA HIS A 640 13.59 -16.85 -26.99
C HIS A 640 14.70 -17.32 -26.04
N LEU A 641 15.34 -18.46 -26.31
CA LEU A 641 16.46 -18.96 -25.50
C LEU A 641 17.71 -18.07 -25.66
N GLN A 642 17.97 -17.54 -26.86
CA GLN A 642 19.04 -16.58 -27.08
C GLN A 642 18.78 -15.27 -26.32
N ALA A 643 17.52 -14.80 -26.28
CA ALA A 643 17.14 -13.65 -25.45
C ALA A 643 17.34 -13.92 -23.95
N VAL A 644 16.99 -15.12 -23.46
CA VAL A 644 17.30 -15.53 -22.08
C VAL A 644 18.80 -15.44 -21.80
N LEU A 645 19.64 -15.99 -22.67
CA LEU A 645 21.10 -15.98 -22.47
C LEU A 645 21.73 -14.60 -22.67
N ALA A 646 21.09 -13.69 -23.40
CA ALA A 646 21.51 -12.30 -23.49
C ALA A 646 21.25 -11.54 -22.18
N LEU A 647 20.13 -11.83 -21.50
CA LEU A 647 19.76 -11.23 -20.21
C LEU A 647 20.47 -11.92 -19.03
N GLU A 648 20.65 -13.23 -19.10
CA GLU A 648 21.28 -14.07 -18.08
C GLU A 648 22.23 -15.10 -18.73
N PRO A 649 23.49 -14.72 -19.01
CA PRO A 649 24.46 -15.60 -19.70
C PRO A 649 24.73 -16.93 -18.99
N GLU A 650 24.56 -16.98 -17.67
CA GLU A 650 24.81 -18.15 -16.83
C GLU A 650 23.58 -19.09 -16.69
N HIS A 651 22.49 -18.85 -17.42
CA HIS A 651 21.26 -19.64 -17.33
C HIS A 651 21.42 -21.06 -17.92
N ARG A 652 21.91 -21.98 -17.10
CA ARG A 652 22.30 -23.36 -17.50
C ARG A 652 21.21 -24.14 -18.24
N ASP A 653 19.96 -24.06 -17.78
CA ASP A 653 18.87 -24.82 -18.38
C ASP A 653 18.52 -24.31 -19.78
N ALA A 654 18.53 -23.00 -19.99
CA ALA A 654 18.33 -22.39 -21.31
C ALA A 654 19.45 -22.79 -22.28
N ALA A 655 20.71 -22.71 -21.86
CA ALA A 655 21.86 -23.13 -22.66
C ALA A 655 21.84 -24.63 -23.01
N LYS A 656 21.29 -25.48 -22.13
CA LYS A 656 21.11 -26.90 -22.40
C LYS A 656 20.03 -27.15 -23.44
N VAL A 657 18.87 -26.49 -23.30
CA VAL A 657 17.75 -26.64 -24.25
C VAL A 657 18.13 -26.09 -25.62
N LEU A 658 18.84 -24.96 -25.67
CA LEU A 658 19.31 -24.34 -26.91
C LEU A 658 20.19 -25.29 -27.72
N ARG A 659 21.22 -25.87 -27.10
CA ARG A 659 22.12 -26.85 -27.77
C ARG A 659 21.35 -28.05 -28.32
N ALA A 660 20.38 -28.56 -27.56
CA ALA A 660 19.55 -29.68 -27.99
C ALA A 660 18.69 -29.34 -29.22
N LEU A 661 18.21 -28.10 -29.35
CA LEU A 661 17.44 -27.65 -30.51
C LEU A 661 18.32 -27.33 -31.73
N GLU A 662 19.55 -26.85 -31.50
CA GLU A 662 20.55 -26.58 -32.55
C GLU A 662 21.24 -27.85 -33.08
N GLY A 663 21.06 -28.99 -32.41
CA GLY A 663 21.67 -30.27 -32.80
C GLY A 663 23.16 -30.39 -32.44
N GLN A 664 23.60 -29.70 -31.39
CA GLN A 664 24.99 -29.68 -30.88
C GLN A 664 25.20 -30.54 -29.63
#